data_AF-A0A2P6PDD0-F1
#
_entry.id   AF-A0A2P6PDD0-F1
#
_cell.length_a   1.000
_cell.length_b   1.000
_cell.length_c   1.000
_cell.angle_alpha   90.00
_cell.angle_beta   90.00
_cell.angle_gamma   90.00
#
_symmetry.space_group_name_H-M   'P 1'
#
loop_
_entity.id
_entity.type
_entity.pdbx_description
1 polymer ?
#
loop_
_entity_poly.entity_id
_entity_poly.type
_entity_poly.pdbx_seq_one_letter_code
_entity_poly.pdbx_strand_id
1 'polypeptide(L)'
;MLSKLCASPSSRFCGHRGGNHPLCRFGYASRKSSEYDKPRFRIVGQSLGDRWKLNDVDANAVQEKLNSWLLKTQSFLSEVTSPLVRTSQTGKPVTRDALETQDMDDIFMAEQTINSRTPNGILSLAAIVSVEQFSRMNGLTGQKMQKIFKALVPESTYNDARNLVEYCCFRFLSRDASDVHPSLKEPAFQRLIFITMLAWENPYQEHLASGSEKASFQRKLVREDAFVRLAPAISGVADRSTVHNLFKALAGDEQGISLSLWLTYVDELLKVHEGRKSYQIRESPNLSEERILCIGSSRKRPVLKWEKNMAWPGKVTLTDKAIYFEAAGLFGQNDSMKLDLTRPGLRVEKAKVGPFGSVLFDSAVSISYGPESKDKWVLEFVDLGGEMRRDVWHAFISEIIVLHKFIREYGPKEDDESLFHVYGAHKGKERAITSAINSIARLQALQFMRKLLDDPTKLAQFTYLQYAPYGDIVSQALAVNYWGGPLISKFIEEHNPPAQGARPSSEMIESSNHVFDIDGSVYLHKWKTSPSWASSASVSFWKNASIRQGVVLSKNIVVADSALVERATGICKQKSQAAEKTQAAIDAAMLKGIPSNIDLFKELLLPLTIIATKFEKLRRWEEPYLTVSFLAFSYTIIFRNLLSYIFPTALIILATGMLTLKGLKEQGRLGRSFGMITLRDQPPSNTIEKIIAVKDGMQDVENYLQNLNVTLLKIHTIILSGQPQITTEVALVLLSSATVLLTVPFKYVLAFLIFDLFTRELEFRREMVKRFIDFLKERWDTVPAAPVVVLPYGSNESTPEPDRKGSKDVEKSEKSDRSNNSV
;
A
#
# COMPACT_ATOMS: atom_id res chain seq x y z
N MET A 1 47.28 29.39 -39.77
CA MET A 1 48.51 30.13 -40.10
C MET A 1 48.09 31.54 -40.49
N LEU A 2 48.58 32.58 -39.78
CA LEU A 2 48.33 34.02 -40.03
C LEU A 2 46.85 34.49 -39.96
N SER A 3 46.59 35.81 -39.86
CA SER A 3 46.61 36.59 -38.61
C SER A 3 46.22 38.06 -38.85
N LYS A 4 45.37 38.62 -37.97
CA LYS A 4 45.16 40.07 -37.65
C LYS A 4 44.94 41.09 -38.80
N LEU A 5 43.91 41.92 -38.63
CA LEU A 5 43.85 43.41 -38.66
C LEU A 5 42.33 43.75 -38.54
N CYS A 6 41.77 44.59 -37.66
CA CYS A 6 42.11 45.86 -36.99
C CYS A 6 41.36 47.07 -37.59
N ALA A 7 40.87 47.92 -36.68
CA ALA A 7 40.42 49.31 -36.85
C ALA A 7 38.98 49.63 -37.37
N SER A 8 38.47 50.72 -36.80
CA SER A 8 37.18 51.41 -36.94
C SER A 8 37.37 52.71 -37.80
N PRO A 9 36.55 53.81 -37.77
CA PRO A 9 35.29 54.13 -37.04
C PRO A 9 34.21 54.98 -37.79
N SER A 10 33.17 55.41 -37.04
CA SER A 10 32.67 56.82 -36.93
C SER A 10 31.29 57.26 -37.49
N SER A 11 30.48 57.82 -36.58
CA SER A 11 29.49 58.93 -36.67
C SER A 11 28.86 59.04 -35.26
N ARG A 12 28.88 60.16 -34.49
CA ARG A 12 28.44 61.56 -34.68
C ARG A 12 26.96 61.63 -35.09
N PHE A 13 26.05 62.26 -34.33
CA PHE A 13 26.11 63.62 -33.75
C PHE A 13 25.43 63.78 -32.36
N CYS A 14 25.45 65.01 -31.80
CA CYS A 14 24.94 65.36 -30.46
C CYS A 14 24.03 66.61 -30.46
N GLY A 15 23.20 66.76 -29.41
CA GLY A 15 23.26 67.98 -28.58
C GLY A 15 21.98 68.78 -28.33
N HIS A 16 21.63 68.96 -27.04
CA HIS A 16 21.25 70.17 -26.26
C HIS A 16 21.02 69.70 -24.79
N ARG A 17 21.55 70.23 -23.67
CA ARG A 17 21.86 71.61 -23.17
C ARG A 17 20.59 72.36 -22.72
N GLY A 18 20.38 72.80 -21.47
CA GLY A 18 21.08 72.73 -20.15
C GLY A 18 20.37 73.69 -19.15
N GLY A 19 20.56 73.73 -17.81
CA GLY A 19 21.43 73.05 -16.83
C GLY A 19 21.17 73.58 -15.39
N ASN A 20 22.12 73.39 -14.43
CA ASN A 20 22.12 73.86 -13.00
C ASN A 20 21.12 73.15 -12.04
N HIS A 21 21.39 72.92 -10.74
CA HIS A 21 22.57 73.16 -9.86
C HIS A 21 22.76 71.95 -8.86
N PRO A 22 23.70 71.88 -7.89
CA PRO A 22 24.62 70.73 -7.86
C PRO A 22 24.76 69.90 -6.56
N LEU A 23 25.32 68.69 -6.74
CA LEU A 23 26.26 67.97 -5.86
C LEU A 23 25.95 67.78 -4.36
N CYS A 24 25.70 66.51 -3.99
CA CYS A 24 26.76 65.77 -3.28
C CYS A 24 26.72 64.25 -3.60
N ARG A 25 27.83 63.53 -3.35
CA ARG A 25 28.00 62.10 -3.67
C ARG A 25 27.51 61.19 -2.55
N PHE A 26 26.95 60.03 -2.92
CA PHE A 26 27.52 58.74 -2.51
C PHE A 26 27.41 57.74 -3.67
N GLY A 27 28.41 56.87 -3.84
CA GLY A 27 28.54 56.01 -5.01
C GLY A 27 27.98 54.60 -4.80
N TYR A 28 27.38 54.03 -5.84
CA TYR A 28 27.12 52.59 -5.91
C TYR A 28 28.43 51.82 -5.98
N ALA A 29 28.60 50.84 -5.08
CA ALA A 29 29.72 49.90 -5.10
C ALA A 29 29.19 48.48 -5.01
N SER A 30 29.69 47.59 -5.89
CA SER A 30 29.38 46.16 -5.85
C SER A 30 29.80 45.58 -4.50
N ARG A 31 28.88 44.88 -3.82
CA ARG A 31 29.17 44.18 -2.56
C ARG A 31 29.18 42.67 -2.81
N LYS A 32 30.37 42.09 -2.73
CA LYS A 32 30.59 40.63 -2.74
C LYS A 32 29.83 39.99 -1.57
N SER A 33 29.32 38.77 -1.77
CA SER A 33 28.89 37.90 -0.67
C SER A 33 30.09 37.55 0.21
N SER A 34 29.95 37.73 1.53
CA SER A 34 30.96 37.37 2.53
C SER A 34 30.72 35.98 3.09
N GLU A 35 31.82 35.29 3.39
CA GLU A 35 31.86 33.90 3.84
C GLU A 35 31.85 33.81 5.39
N TYR A 36 31.40 32.66 5.90
CA TYR A 36 31.41 32.21 7.31
C TYR A 36 30.73 33.09 8.38
N ASP A 37 29.79 32.46 9.10
CA ASP A 37 29.64 32.69 10.53
C ASP A 37 29.57 31.34 11.28
N LYS A 38 30.20 31.24 12.45
CA LYS A 38 30.36 29.97 13.19
C LYS A 38 29.53 29.98 14.47
N PRO A 39 28.54 29.07 14.66
CA PRO A 39 27.77 29.00 15.90
C PRO A 39 28.65 28.54 17.08
N ARG A 40 29.02 29.48 17.94
CA ARG A 40 29.77 29.21 19.18
C ARG A 40 28.84 28.71 20.29
N PHE A 41 28.69 27.39 20.43
CA PHE A 41 28.02 26.80 21.59
C PHE A 41 28.83 27.04 22.88
N ARG A 42 28.21 27.68 23.87
CA ARG A 42 28.81 27.97 25.19
C ARG A 42 28.14 27.08 26.24
N ILE A 43 28.76 25.95 26.55
CA ILE A 43 28.28 25.02 27.58
C ILE A 43 28.34 25.70 28.96
N VAL A 44 27.20 25.76 29.65
CA VAL A 44 27.13 26.12 31.08
C VAL A 44 27.15 24.83 31.88
N GLY A 45 28.30 24.51 32.47
CA GLY A 45 28.46 23.30 33.28
C GLY A 45 27.96 23.47 34.71
N GLN A 46 27.38 22.42 35.26
CA GLN A 46 27.45 22.15 36.71
C GLN A 46 28.54 21.11 36.97
N SER A 47 29.12 21.15 38.17
CA SER A 47 30.41 20.55 38.47
C SER A 47 30.35 19.03 38.68
N LEU A 48 31.22 18.30 37.99
CA LEU A 48 32.06 17.27 38.64
C LEU A 48 33.42 17.16 37.92
N GLY A 49 34.33 16.37 38.49
CA GLY A 49 35.78 16.49 38.29
C GLY A 49 36.35 16.08 36.92
N ASP A 50 37.38 16.83 36.54
CA ASP A 50 38.42 16.58 35.56
C ASP A 50 38.14 16.52 34.05
N ARG A 51 39.22 16.83 33.32
CA ARG A 51 39.19 17.35 31.94
C ARG A 51 39.16 16.22 30.91
N TRP A 52 38.30 16.36 29.90
CA TRP A 52 38.65 16.17 28.48
C TRP A 52 37.89 17.24 27.66
N LYS A 53 38.52 17.80 26.62
CA LYS A 53 37.86 18.75 25.70
C LYS A 53 37.44 18.01 24.44
N LEU A 54 36.14 18.05 24.12
CA LEU A 54 35.56 17.32 22.98
C LEU A 54 35.63 18.07 21.63
N ASN A 55 36.52 19.08 21.55
CA ASN A 55 36.82 19.82 20.33
C ASN A 55 38.28 19.57 19.94
N ASP A 56 38.52 18.51 19.15
CA ASP A 56 39.63 18.37 18.19
C ASP A 56 39.48 17.01 17.46
N VAL A 57 38.43 16.90 16.65
CA VAL A 57 38.29 15.87 15.61
C VAL A 57 37.98 16.60 14.31
N ASP A 58 39.02 16.89 13.55
CA ASP A 58 38.87 17.60 12.28
C ASP A 58 38.12 16.72 11.27
N ALA A 59 36.98 17.25 10.79
CA ALA A 59 36.18 16.60 9.76
C ALA A 59 36.98 16.45 8.45
N ASN A 60 37.87 17.40 8.14
CA ASN A 60 38.71 17.32 6.96
C ASN A 60 39.73 16.18 7.09
N ALA A 61 40.41 16.00 8.22
CA ALA A 61 41.28 14.84 8.46
C ALA A 61 40.55 13.47 8.39
N VAL A 62 39.24 13.41 8.68
CA VAL A 62 38.42 12.20 8.45
C VAL A 62 38.10 12.05 6.95
N GLN A 63 37.68 13.13 6.29
CA GLN A 63 37.44 13.18 4.85
C GLN A 63 38.70 12.83 4.03
N GLU A 64 39.88 13.27 4.47
CA GLU A 64 41.18 13.00 3.86
C GLU A 64 41.63 11.55 4.06
N LYS A 65 41.33 10.92 5.20
CA LYS A 65 41.54 9.48 5.36
C LYS A 65 40.61 8.66 4.48
N LEU A 66 39.35 9.09 4.34
CA LEU A 66 38.41 8.54 3.38
C LEU A 66 38.91 8.70 1.94
N ASN A 67 39.35 9.91 1.55
CA ASN A 67 39.90 10.22 0.22
C ASN A 67 41.25 9.52 -0.04
N SER A 68 42.08 9.29 0.98
CA SER A 68 43.33 8.53 0.89
C SER A 68 43.07 7.05 0.62
N TRP A 69 42.03 6.49 1.26
CA TRP A 69 41.51 5.17 0.96
C TRP A 69 40.86 5.14 -0.45
N LEU A 70 40.13 6.18 -0.84
CA LEU A 70 39.53 6.35 -2.16
C LEU A 70 40.59 6.41 -3.28
N LEU A 71 41.71 7.10 -3.06
CA LEU A 71 42.87 7.11 -3.97
C LEU A 71 43.50 5.71 -4.11
N LYS A 72 43.62 4.98 -3.00
CA LYS A 72 44.09 3.58 -2.99
C LYS A 72 43.13 2.60 -3.68
N THR A 73 41.85 2.94 -3.86
CA THR A 73 40.90 2.11 -4.64
C THR A 73 40.77 2.58 -6.09
N GLN A 74 40.90 3.89 -6.37
CA GLN A 74 40.86 4.42 -7.74
C GLN A 74 42.01 3.93 -8.62
N SER A 75 43.22 3.74 -8.07
CA SER A 75 44.38 3.25 -8.83
C SER A 75 44.18 1.86 -9.46
N PHE A 76 43.26 1.05 -8.93
CA PHE A 76 42.95 -0.28 -9.46
C PHE A 76 41.78 -0.28 -10.45
N LEU A 77 40.93 0.76 -10.44
CA LEU A 77 39.80 0.87 -11.37
C LEU A 77 40.23 1.36 -12.76
N SER A 78 41.34 2.09 -12.88
CA SER A 78 41.89 2.57 -14.15
C SER A 78 42.40 1.47 -15.09
N GLU A 79 42.67 0.26 -14.58
CA GLU A 79 43.16 -0.86 -15.39
C GLU A 79 42.03 -1.65 -16.11
N VAL A 80 40.77 -1.37 -15.76
CA VAL A 80 39.58 -2.06 -16.31
C VAL A 80 39.08 -1.43 -17.63
N THR A 81 39.57 -0.24 -18.00
CA THR A 81 39.11 0.51 -19.19
C THR A 81 40.01 0.33 -20.41
N SER A 82 39.99 -0.85 -21.03
CA SER A 82 40.41 -1.03 -22.43
C SER A 82 39.50 -2.02 -23.18
N PRO A 83 39.08 -1.75 -24.43
CA PRO A 83 38.01 -2.50 -25.08
C PRO A 83 38.49 -3.77 -25.81
N LEU A 84 37.62 -4.78 -25.70
CA LEU A 84 37.60 -6.08 -26.37
C LEU A 84 38.17 -6.12 -27.80
N VAL A 85 39.22 -6.95 -28.01
CA VAL A 85 39.53 -7.57 -29.31
C VAL A 85 39.56 -9.08 -29.12
N ARG A 86 38.87 -9.82 -30.00
CA ARG A 86 38.79 -11.28 -29.95
C ARG A 86 39.98 -11.93 -30.69
N THR A 87 40.63 -12.87 -30.01
CA THR A 87 41.28 -14.02 -30.69
C THR A 87 41.03 -15.28 -29.89
N SER A 88 40.66 -16.37 -30.55
CA SER A 88 40.31 -17.64 -29.89
C SER A 88 41.53 -18.42 -29.42
N GLN A 89 41.47 -18.99 -28.21
CA GLN A 89 41.94 -20.36 -27.96
C GLN A 89 41.40 -20.94 -26.64
N THR A 90 41.48 -22.26 -26.50
CA THR A 90 40.64 -23.06 -25.61
C THR A 90 41.33 -23.40 -24.29
N GLY A 91 40.76 -22.99 -23.16
CA GLY A 91 41.20 -23.36 -21.81
C GLY A 91 40.06 -23.20 -20.80
N LYS A 92 40.03 -24.04 -19.75
CA LYS A 92 38.99 -23.96 -18.71
C LYS A 92 39.17 -22.67 -17.90
N PRO A 93 38.11 -21.87 -17.65
CA PRO A 93 38.21 -20.72 -16.77
C PRO A 93 38.32 -21.15 -15.31
N VAL A 94 39.35 -20.67 -14.62
CA VAL A 94 39.31 -20.47 -13.16
C VAL A 94 38.55 -19.16 -12.93
N THR A 95 37.62 -19.12 -11.98
CA THR A 95 36.72 -17.98 -11.78
C THR A 95 37.48 -16.73 -11.33
N ARG A 96 37.34 -15.65 -12.10
CA ARG A 96 37.96 -14.34 -11.85
C ARG A 96 37.61 -13.77 -10.47
N ASP A 97 36.36 -13.98 -10.05
CA ASP A 97 35.80 -13.60 -8.75
C ASP A 97 36.65 -14.05 -7.56
N ALA A 98 37.32 -15.21 -7.66
CA ALA A 98 38.12 -15.78 -6.58
C ALA A 98 39.44 -15.04 -6.33
N LEU A 99 40.00 -14.38 -7.36
CA LEU A 99 41.22 -13.58 -7.23
C LEU A 99 40.89 -12.19 -6.67
N GLU A 100 39.84 -11.56 -7.20
CA GLU A 100 39.35 -10.25 -6.74
C GLU A 100 38.84 -10.28 -5.28
N THR A 101 38.43 -11.44 -4.75
CA THR A 101 38.16 -11.58 -3.30
C THR A 101 39.41 -11.58 -2.43
N GLN A 102 40.52 -12.18 -2.88
CA GLN A 102 41.66 -12.45 -2.00
C GLN A 102 42.45 -11.19 -1.65
N ASP A 103 42.65 -10.27 -2.60
CA ASP A 103 43.25 -8.95 -2.33
C ASP A 103 42.36 -8.08 -1.42
N MET A 104 41.03 -8.19 -1.54
CA MET A 104 40.08 -7.35 -0.82
C MET A 104 39.95 -7.70 0.67
N ASP A 105 40.13 -8.96 1.07
CA ASP A 105 40.07 -9.36 2.48
C ASP A 105 41.33 -8.92 3.25
N ASP A 106 42.51 -8.91 2.63
CA ASP A 106 43.74 -8.47 3.27
C ASP A 106 43.81 -6.93 3.44
N ILE A 107 43.09 -6.15 2.62
CA ILE A 107 42.88 -4.70 2.83
C ILE A 107 42.23 -4.40 4.20
N PHE A 108 41.37 -5.28 4.72
CA PHE A 108 40.73 -5.06 6.03
C PHE A 108 41.66 -5.33 7.23
N MET A 109 42.74 -6.09 7.02
CA MET A 109 43.49 -6.77 8.10
C MET A 109 44.86 -6.15 8.44
N ALA A 110 45.23 -5.02 7.84
CA ALA A 110 46.59 -4.45 7.88
C ALA A 110 47.26 -4.29 9.26
N GLU A 111 46.52 -4.09 10.35
CA GLU A 111 47.05 -4.03 11.73
C GLU A 111 45.95 -4.39 12.76
N GLN A 112 46.03 -5.56 13.41
CA GLN A 112 45.14 -5.89 14.53
C GLN A 112 45.68 -5.33 15.85
N THR A 113 44.87 -4.54 16.56
CA THR A 113 45.20 -3.93 17.86
C THR A 113 44.33 -4.43 19.01
N ILE A 114 43.11 -4.86 18.71
CA ILE A 114 42.12 -5.39 19.66
C ILE A 114 42.61 -6.71 20.27
N ASN A 115 42.47 -6.82 21.59
CA ASN A 115 42.62 -8.11 22.26
C ASN A 115 41.40 -8.98 21.92
N SER A 116 41.63 -10.03 21.11
CA SER A 116 40.62 -10.98 20.66
C SER A 116 40.19 -11.97 21.74
N ARG A 117 40.90 -12.07 22.88
CA ARG A 117 40.50 -12.90 24.01
C ARG A 117 39.61 -12.10 24.96
N THR A 118 38.36 -12.53 25.10
CA THR A 118 37.39 -12.02 26.10
C THR A 118 37.07 -13.11 27.11
N PRO A 119 36.49 -12.79 28.29
CA PRO A 119 36.10 -13.81 29.27
C PRO A 119 35.10 -14.84 28.75
N ASN A 120 34.28 -14.47 27.77
CA ASN A 120 33.26 -15.32 27.16
C ASN A 120 33.76 -16.14 25.95
N GLY A 121 34.97 -15.86 25.43
CA GLY A 121 35.50 -16.55 24.25
C GLY A 121 36.48 -15.74 23.41
N ILE A 122 36.97 -16.36 22.34
CA ILE A 122 37.77 -15.69 21.29
C ILE A 122 36.81 -15.03 20.30
N LEU A 123 37.05 -13.76 19.96
CA LEU A 123 36.26 -13.02 18.97
C LEU A 123 36.38 -13.63 17.57
N SER A 124 35.26 -13.68 16.84
CA SER A 124 35.24 -14.11 15.44
C SER A 124 35.96 -13.10 14.53
N LEU A 125 36.45 -13.55 13.37
CA LEU A 125 37.07 -12.67 12.37
C LEU A 125 36.16 -11.49 11.99
N ALA A 126 34.84 -11.72 11.92
CA ALA A 126 33.84 -10.69 11.69
C ALA A 126 33.89 -9.59 12.77
N ALA A 127 33.85 -9.98 14.06
CA ALA A 127 33.87 -9.04 15.17
C ALA A 127 35.19 -8.26 15.26
N ILE A 128 36.32 -8.90 14.95
CA ILE A 128 37.64 -8.25 14.89
C ILE A 128 37.66 -7.17 13.79
N VAL A 129 37.22 -7.51 12.56
CA VAL A 129 37.15 -6.56 11.44
C VAL A 129 36.20 -5.40 11.75
N SER A 130 34.98 -5.69 12.23
CA SER A 130 33.99 -4.65 12.56
C SER A 130 34.49 -3.68 13.62
N VAL A 131 35.05 -4.17 14.74
CA VAL A 131 35.54 -3.30 15.81
C VAL A 131 36.75 -2.47 15.36
N GLU A 132 37.71 -3.05 14.64
CA GLU A 132 38.87 -2.28 14.16
C GLU A 132 38.48 -1.21 13.13
N GLN A 133 37.66 -1.54 12.13
CA GLN A 133 37.31 -0.57 11.10
C GLN A 133 36.44 0.56 11.66
N PHE A 134 35.41 0.28 12.46
CA PHE A 134 34.66 1.34 13.13
C PHE A 134 35.49 2.12 14.15
N SER A 135 36.51 1.52 14.76
CA SER A 135 37.47 2.28 15.58
C SER A 135 38.28 3.25 14.74
N ARG A 136 38.84 2.81 13.61
CA ARG A 136 39.63 3.65 12.68
C ARG A 136 38.79 4.80 12.10
N MET A 137 37.53 4.55 11.72
CA MET A 137 36.57 5.58 11.27
C MET A 137 36.20 6.58 12.39
N ASN A 138 36.28 6.16 13.66
CA ASN A 138 36.18 7.02 14.84
C ASN A 138 37.52 7.68 15.25
N GLY A 139 38.61 7.51 14.48
CA GLY A 139 39.93 8.07 14.78
C GLY A 139 40.69 7.36 15.91
N LEU A 140 40.28 6.15 16.29
CA LEU A 140 40.83 5.37 17.38
C LEU A 140 41.37 4.00 16.89
N THR A 141 42.10 3.30 17.76
CA THR A 141 42.44 1.88 17.57
C THR A 141 41.44 0.99 18.30
N GLY A 142 41.20 -0.24 17.83
CA GLY A 142 40.33 -1.20 18.50
C GLY A 142 40.67 -1.40 19.98
N GLN A 143 41.97 -1.41 20.34
CA GLN A 143 42.39 -1.48 21.74
C GLN A 143 41.94 -0.27 22.58
N LYS A 144 42.00 0.96 22.03
CA LYS A 144 41.53 2.17 22.73
C LYS A 144 40.01 2.17 22.86
N MET A 145 39.29 1.75 21.81
CA MET A 145 37.84 1.66 21.82
C MET A 145 37.34 0.63 22.86
N GLN A 146 37.95 -0.55 22.91
CA GLN A 146 37.64 -1.59 23.91
C GLN A 146 37.91 -1.12 25.35
N LYS A 147 38.96 -0.32 25.59
CA LYS A 147 39.24 0.29 26.90
C LYS A 147 38.20 1.35 27.29
N ILE A 148 37.79 2.21 26.36
CA ILE A 148 36.75 3.23 26.59
C ILE A 148 35.41 2.57 26.91
N PHE A 149 35.02 1.55 26.15
CA PHE A 149 33.77 0.81 26.38
C PHE A 149 33.72 0.18 27.78
N LYS A 150 34.80 -0.48 28.21
CA LYS A 150 34.93 -1.05 29.57
C LYS A 150 34.88 -0.01 30.70
N ALA A 151 35.22 1.25 30.44
CA ALA A 151 35.15 2.33 31.42
C ALA A 151 33.76 2.99 31.52
N LEU A 152 32.86 2.73 30.55
CA LEU A 152 31.51 3.31 30.48
C LEU A 152 30.40 2.34 30.94
N VAL A 153 30.72 1.06 31.17
CA VAL A 153 29.75 -0.05 31.16
C VAL A 153 30.05 -1.07 32.27
N PRO A 154 29.03 -1.57 33.00
CA PRO A 154 29.21 -2.64 33.99
C PRO A 154 29.75 -3.96 33.40
N GLU A 155 30.41 -4.78 34.22
CA GLU A 155 31.08 -6.01 33.76
C GLU A 155 30.15 -6.99 33.04
N SER A 156 28.92 -7.15 33.54
CA SER A 156 27.87 -7.97 32.90
C SER A 156 27.65 -7.62 31.43
N THR A 157 27.80 -6.34 31.10
CA THR A 157 27.38 -5.76 29.83
C THR A 157 28.56 -5.53 28.88
N TYR A 158 29.79 -5.34 29.39
CA TYR A 158 30.98 -5.33 28.53
C TYR A 158 31.49 -6.72 28.14
N ASN A 159 31.17 -7.77 28.91
CA ASN A 159 31.65 -9.13 28.65
C ASN A 159 31.03 -9.73 27.39
N ASP A 160 29.79 -9.35 27.05
CA ASP A 160 29.18 -9.68 25.76
C ASP A 160 29.82 -8.84 24.64
N ALA A 161 30.43 -9.54 23.69
CA ALA A 161 31.07 -8.96 22.53
C ALA A 161 30.08 -8.35 21.52
N ARG A 162 28.79 -8.74 21.54
CA ARG A 162 27.74 -8.06 20.75
C ARG A 162 27.68 -6.58 21.10
N ASN A 163 27.68 -6.26 22.39
CA ASN A 163 27.60 -4.89 22.88
C ASN A 163 28.84 -4.07 22.52
N LEU A 164 30.03 -4.70 22.40
CA LEU A 164 31.25 -4.04 21.91
C LEU A 164 31.18 -3.75 20.40
N VAL A 165 30.77 -4.74 19.58
CA VAL A 165 30.57 -4.57 18.13
C VAL A 165 29.53 -3.47 17.87
N GLU A 166 28.41 -3.54 18.59
CA GLU A 166 27.33 -2.56 18.58
C GLU A 166 27.84 -1.16 18.96
N TYR A 167 28.52 -1.00 20.10
CA TYR A 167 29.11 0.27 20.54
C TYR A 167 30.00 0.92 19.47
N CYS A 168 30.86 0.13 18.80
CA CYS A 168 31.78 0.66 17.80
C CYS A 168 31.03 1.19 16.56
N CYS A 169 30.08 0.40 16.05
CA CYS A 169 29.24 0.76 14.91
C CYS A 169 28.34 1.97 15.24
N PHE A 170 27.61 1.88 16.35
CA PHE A 170 26.66 2.89 16.82
C PHE A 170 27.32 4.23 17.12
N ARG A 171 28.54 4.24 17.70
CA ARG A 171 29.31 5.45 17.95
C ARG A 171 29.81 6.12 16.67
N PHE A 172 30.01 5.38 15.59
CA PHE A 172 30.27 5.98 14.29
C PHE A 172 28.99 6.60 13.73
N LEU A 173 27.91 5.81 13.64
CA LEU A 173 26.63 6.23 13.06
C LEU A 173 26.00 7.43 13.79
N SER A 174 26.17 7.55 15.11
CA SER A 174 25.62 8.65 15.91
C SER A 174 26.28 10.01 15.68
N ARG A 175 27.31 10.10 14.82
CA ARG A 175 28.01 11.36 14.51
C ARG A 175 27.36 12.14 13.37
N ASP A 176 26.53 11.50 12.55
CA ASP A 176 25.81 12.13 11.45
C ASP A 176 24.31 12.22 11.77
N ALA A 177 23.67 13.29 11.32
CA ALA A 177 22.25 13.57 11.48
C ALA A 177 21.51 13.73 10.13
N SER A 178 22.16 13.37 9.02
CA SER A 178 21.61 13.39 7.67
C SER A 178 20.48 12.38 7.48
N ASP A 179 19.50 12.71 6.63
CA ASP A 179 18.32 11.87 6.33
C ASP A 179 18.66 10.52 5.66
N VAL A 180 19.84 10.43 5.05
CA VAL A 180 20.46 9.21 4.52
C VAL A 180 21.96 9.31 4.85
N HIS A 181 22.52 8.29 5.50
CA HIS A 181 23.93 8.31 5.94
C HIS A 181 24.90 8.34 4.73
N PRO A 182 25.83 9.31 4.60
CA PRO A 182 26.56 9.56 3.36
C PRO A 182 27.42 8.37 2.91
N SER A 183 28.09 7.68 3.82
CA SER A 183 28.91 6.51 3.50
C SER A 183 28.14 5.30 2.96
N LEU A 184 26.80 5.32 2.95
CA LEU A 184 26.02 4.29 2.22
C LEU A 184 26.37 4.24 0.72
N LYS A 185 26.90 5.34 0.16
CA LYS A 185 27.41 5.39 -1.22
C LYS A 185 28.67 4.56 -1.46
N GLU A 186 29.36 4.12 -0.42
CA GLU A 186 30.64 3.41 -0.50
C GLU A 186 30.43 1.88 -0.42
N PRO A 187 30.70 1.09 -1.47
CA PRO A 187 30.46 -0.35 -1.45
C PRO A 187 31.20 -1.11 -0.33
N ALA A 188 32.36 -0.60 0.11
CA ALA A 188 33.08 -1.18 1.25
C ALA A 188 32.38 -0.92 2.59
N PHE A 189 31.73 0.23 2.77
CA PHE A 189 30.91 0.51 3.95
C PHE A 189 29.65 -0.39 3.95
N GLN A 190 29.00 -0.56 2.80
CA GLN A 190 27.89 -1.50 2.65
C GLN A 190 28.30 -2.93 3.04
N ARG A 191 29.48 -3.41 2.59
CA ARG A 191 30.05 -4.70 2.98
C ARG A 191 30.40 -4.76 4.48
N LEU A 192 30.99 -3.69 5.04
CA LEU A 192 31.32 -3.61 6.47
C LEU A 192 30.07 -3.71 7.35
N ILE A 193 28.96 -3.08 6.97
CA ILE A 193 27.67 -3.22 7.67
C ILE A 193 27.19 -4.68 7.65
N PHE A 194 27.27 -5.37 6.51
CA PHE A 194 26.89 -6.80 6.42
C PHE A 194 27.78 -7.70 7.29
N ILE A 195 29.11 -7.50 7.25
CA ILE A 195 30.06 -8.18 8.14
C ILE A 195 29.73 -7.91 9.62
N THR A 196 29.28 -6.69 9.94
CA THR A 196 28.90 -6.28 11.29
C THR A 196 27.59 -6.91 11.76
N MET A 197 26.64 -7.16 10.85
CA MET A 197 25.45 -7.96 11.15
C MET A 197 25.82 -9.41 11.46
N LEU A 198 26.70 -10.03 10.67
CA LEU A 198 27.23 -11.37 10.97
C LEU A 198 28.03 -11.40 12.28
N ALA A 199 28.79 -10.35 12.58
CA ALA A 199 29.56 -10.20 13.82
C ALA A 199 28.67 -10.03 15.06
N TRP A 200 27.55 -9.32 14.94
CA TRP A 200 26.58 -9.19 16.02
C TRP A 200 25.79 -10.48 16.23
N GLU A 201 25.44 -11.19 15.14
CA GLU A 201 24.81 -12.52 15.25
C GLU A 201 25.75 -13.52 15.96
N ASN A 202 26.99 -13.65 15.47
CA ASN A 202 27.98 -14.62 15.96
C ASN A 202 29.34 -13.93 16.27
N PRO A 203 29.48 -13.30 17.46
CA PRO A 203 30.64 -12.50 17.81
C PRO A 203 31.87 -13.31 18.26
N TYR A 204 31.68 -14.59 18.56
CA TYR A 204 32.75 -15.50 18.99
C TYR A 204 33.04 -16.56 17.92
N GLN A 205 34.23 -17.12 17.96
CA GLN A 205 34.66 -18.19 17.05
C GLN A 205 33.96 -19.51 17.40
N GLU A 206 33.38 -20.18 16.40
CA GLU A 206 32.83 -21.54 16.54
C GLU A 206 33.96 -22.58 16.50
N HIS A 207 33.89 -23.62 17.34
CA HIS A 207 34.97 -24.60 17.51
C HIS A 207 35.15 -25.62 16.36
N LEU A 208 34.52 -25.44 15.20
CA LEU A 208 34.48 -26.44 14.14
C LEU A 208 35.01 -25.91 12.79
N ALA A 209 35.68 -26.82 12.07
CA ALA A 209 36.32 -26.65 10.76
C ALA A 209 37.56 -25.73 10.72
N SER A 210 38.74 -26.35 10.76
CA SER A 210 40.03 -25.76 10.38
C SER A 210 40.12 -25.53 8.86
N GLY A 211 39.33 -24.59 8.34
CA GLY A 211 39.21 -24.32 6.89
C GLY A 211 38.91 -22.85 6.58
N SER A 212 39.96 -22.04 6.45
CA SER A 212 39.99 -20.65 5.96
C SER A 212 38.72 -19.82 6.19
N GLU A 213 38.54 -19.29 7.42
CA GLU A 213 37.45 -18.35 7.74
C GLU A 213 37.40 -17.13 6.80
N LYS A 214 38.55 -16.70 6.27
CA LYS A 214 38.67 -15.58 5.32
C LYS A 214 37.66 -15.70 4.16
N ALA A 215 37.58 -16.87 3.53
CA ALA A 215 36.74 -17.09 2.35
C ALA A 215 35.22 -17.26 2.65
N SER A 216 34.76 -17.03 3.88
CA SER A 216 33.43 -17.51 4.33
C SER A 216 32.27 -16.50 4.26
N PHE A 217 32.53 -15.19 4.21
CA PHE A 217 31.49 -14.17 4.43
C PHE A 217 30.35 -14.18 3.41
N GLN A 218 30.63 -14.48 2.14
CA GLN A 218 29.61 -14.48 1.07
C GLN A 218 28.56 -15.60 1.21
N ARG A 219 28.88 -16.69 1.93
CA ARG A 219 27.97 -17.84 2.13
C ARG A 219 27.16 -17.77 3.43
N LYS A 220 27.44 -16.79 4.29
CA LYS A 220 26.71 -16.58 5.55
C LYS A 220 25.50 -15.68 5.27
N LEU A 221 24.37 -16.02 5.88
CA LEU A 221 23.13 -15.23 5.81
C LEU A 221 22.96 -14.46 7.13
N VAL A 222 22.48 -13.23 7.05
CA VAL A 222 22.09 -12.42 8.23
C VAL A 222 20.66 -12.76 8.61
N ARG A 223 20.42 -13.16 9.87
CA ARG A 223 19.07 -13.44 10.40
C ARG A 223 18.31 -12.18 10.84
N GLU A 224 17.04 -12.37 11.18
CA GLU A 224 16.11 -11.30 11.56
C GLU A 224 16.67 -10.41 12.66
N ASP A 225 17.11 -10.98 13.79
CA ASP A 225 17.51 -10.21 14.98
C ASP A 225 18.67 -9.23 14.73
N ALA A 226 19.71 -9.68 14.01
CA ALA A 226 20.88 -8.87 13.68
C ALA A 226 20.54 -7.76 12.67
N PHE A 227 19.71 -8.06 11.67
CA PHE A 227 19.21 -7.06 10.72
C PHE A 227 18.32 -6.01 11.42
N VAL A 228 17.40 -6.46 12.26
CA VAL A 228 16.48 -5.61 13.05
C VAL A 228 17.24 -4.68 13.98
N ARG A 229 18.33 -5.14 14.61
CA ARG A 229 19.12 -4.30 15.52
C ARG A 229 19.95 -3.26 14.78
N LEU A 230 20.61 -3.63 13.69
CA LEU A 230 21.63 -2.79 13.05
C LEU A 230 21.12 -1.96 11.87
N ALA A 231 20.19 -2.46 11.05
CA ALA A 231 19.71 -1.72 9.86
C ALA A 231 19.04 -0.38 10.23
N PRO A 232 18.16 -0.28 11.27
CA PRO A 232 17.54 0.99 11.64
C PRO A 232 18.48 1.97 12.35
N ALA A 233 19.67 1.56 12.77
CA ALA A 233 20.68 2.48 13.28
C ALA A 233 21.30 3.34 12.16
N ILE A 234 21.16 2.93 10.91
CA ILE A 234 21.70 3.63 9.73
C ILE A 234 20.59 4.49 9.13
N SER A 235 20.79 5.81 9.13
CA SER A 235 19.80 6.76 8.62
C SER A 235 19.45 6.47 7.15
N GLY A 236 18.15 6.40 6.85
CA GLY A 236 17.57 6.06 5.54
C GLY A 236 17.23 4.58 5.35
N VAL A 237 17.99 3.65 5.94
CA VAL A 237 17.99 2.20 5.57
C VAL A 237 16.78 1.42 6.06
N ALA A 238 16.24 1.71 7.24
CA ALA A 238 15.06 1.03 7.78
C ALA A 238 14.39 1.83 8.90
N ASP A 239 13.06 1.73 9.02
CA ASP A 239 12.35 2.22 10.21
C ASP A 239 12.33 1.15 11.30
N ARG A 240 12.56 1.56 12.55
CA ARG A 240 12.38 0.70 13.74
C ARG A 240 11.02 0.02 13.77
N SER A 241 9.97 0.70 13.29
CA SER A 241 8.58 0.23 13.27
C SER A 241 8.25 -0.80 12.18
N THR A 242 8.98 -0.84 11.06
CA THR A 242 8.67 -1.73 9.91
C THR A 242 9.85 -2.61 9.48
N VAL A 243 11.01 -2.54 10.14
CA VAL A 243 12.21 -3.35 9.82
C VAL A 243 11.96 -4.86 9.78
N HIS A 244 11.05 -5.37 10.62
CA HIS A 244 10.62 -6.78 10.58
C HIS A 244 9.91 -7.14 9.27
N ASN A 245 9.05 -6.25 8.77
CA ASN A 245 8.33 -6.44 7.50
C ASN A 245 9.28 -6.26 6.31
N LEU A 246 10.26 -5.34 6.40
CA LEU A 246 11.34 -5.19 5.44
C LEU A 246 12.24 -6.43 5.37
N PHE A 247 12.61 -7.01 6.53
CA PHE A 247 13.36 -8.26 6.57
C PHE A 247 12.59 -9.40 5.90
N LYS A 248 11.30 -9.57 6.24
CA LYS A 248 10.43 -10.57 5.61
C LYS A 248 10.32 -10.36 4.09
N ALA A 249 10.20 -9.12 3.63
CA ALA A 249 10.16 -8.79 2.21
C ALA A 249 11.46 -9.17 1.49
N LEU A 250 12.62 -8.84 2.07
CA LEU A 250 13.93 -9.15 1.49
C LEU A 250 14.23 -10.65 1.50
N ALA A 251 14.07 -11.32 2.64
CA ALA A 251 14.34 -12.76 2.76
C ALA A 251 13.33 -13.61 1.95
N GLY A 252 12.04 -13.28 2.02
CA GLY A 252 10.98 -14.13 1.46
C GLY A 252 10.88 -15.44 2.24
N ASP A 253 11.07 -16.56 1.55
CA ASP A 253 11.10 -17.91 2.15
C ASP A 253 12.51 -18.32 2.64
N GLU A 254 13.55 -17.52 2.39
CA GLU A 254 14.92 -17.79 2.86
C GLU A 254 15.07 -17.49 4.36
N GLN A 255 15.96 -18.21 5.06
CA GLN A 255 16.17 -18.04 6.50
C GLN A 255 16.99 -16.78 6.89
N GLY A 256 17.44 -15.99 5.91
CA GLY A 256 18.24 -14.80 6.13
C GLY A 256 18.60 -14.07 4.84
N ILE A 257 19.24 -12.91 4.98
CA ILE A 257 19.65 -12.05 3.87
C ILE A 257 21.10 -12.36 3.47
N SER A 258 21.34 -12.57 2.17
CA SER A 258 22.67 -12.77 1.59
C SER A 258 23.37 -11.44 1.24
N LEU A 259 24.69 -11.45 1.11
CA LEU A 259 25.46 -10.23 0.82
C LEU A 259 25.05 -9.57 -0.50
N SER A 260 24.83 -10.37 -1.55
CA SER A 260 24.39 -9.85 -2.86
C SER A 260 23.03 -9.16 -2.77
N LEU A 261 22.05 -9.80 -2.11
CA LEU A 261 20.72 -9.24 -1.89
C LEU A 261 20.77 -7.92 -1.09
N TRP A 262 21.61 -7.85 -0.05
CA TRP A 262 21.84 -6.63 0.72
C TRP A 262 22.44 -5.50 -0.13
N LEU A 263 23.47 -5.80 -0.94
CA LEU A 263 24.09 -4.80 -1.82
C LEU A 263 23.10 -4.30 -2.90
N THR A 264 22.31 -5.18 -3.52
CA THR A 264 21.26 -4.79 -4.46
C THR A 264 20.17 -3.94 -3.79
N TYR A 265 19.79 -4.23 -2.55
CA TYR A 265 18.82 -3.43 -1.81
C TYR A 265 19.30 -2.00 -1.57
N VAL A 266 20.55 -1.82 -1.12
CA VAL A 266 21.11 -0.47 -0.89
C VAL A 266 21.32 0.29 -2.20
N ASP A 267 21.73 -0.40 -3.28
CA ASP A 267 21.87 0.18 -4.62
C ASP A 267 20.53 0.69 -5.19
N GLU A 268 19.47 -0.12 -5.16
CA GLU A 268 18.13 0.32 -5.59
C GLU A 268 17.55 1.44 -4.70
N LEU A 269 17.81 1.41 -3.39
CA LEU A 269 17.41 2.50 -2.48
C LEU A 269 18.13 3.81 -2.84
N LEU A 270 19.44 3.77 -3.12
CA LEU A 270 20.21 4.94 -3.56
C LEU A 270 19.72 5.47 -4.91
N LYS A 271 19.45 4.60 -5.90
CA LYS A 271 18.85 4.98 -7.19
C LYS A 271 17.51 5.71 -7.01
N VAL A 272 16.66 5.27 -6.10
CA VAL A 272 15.39 5.96 -5.76
C VAL A 272 15.66 7.37 -5.23
N HIS A 273 16.60 7.53 -4.28
CA HIS A 273 16.93 8.84 -3.72
C HIS A 273 17.55 9.80 -4.75
N GLU A 274 18.39 9.32 -5.67
CA GLU A 274 19.01 10.14 -6.72
C GLU A 274 18.06 10.46 -7.87
N GLY A 275 17.16 9.52 -8.20
CA GLY A 275 16.06 9.73 -9.14
C GLY A 275 15.15 10.88 -8.69
N ARG A 276 14.70 10.88 -7.43
CA ARG A 276 13.86 11.96 -6.86
C ARG A 276 14.52 13.33 -6.94
N LYS A 277 15.80 13.44 -6.57
CA LYS A 277 16.58 14.68 -6.71
C LYS A 277 16.64 15.15 -8.17
N SER A 278 16.79 14.22 -9.11
CA SER A 278 16.82 14.50 -10.55
C SER A 278 15.47 14.99 -11.09
N TYR A 279 14.33 14.45 -10.61
CA TYR A 279 12.99 14.93 -10.99
C TYR A 279 12.70 16.33 -10.45
N GLN A 280 13.03 16.60 -9.19
CA GLN A 280 12.81 17.91 -8.57
C GLN A 280 13.60 19.04 -9.27
N ILE A 281 14.76 18.72 -9.87
CA ILE A 281 15.56 19.65 -10.69
C ILE A 281 14.99 19.82 -12.12
N ARG A 282 14.36 18.79 -12.69
CA ARG A 282 13.95 18.78 -14.12
C ARG A 282 12.53 19.26 -14.39
N GLU A 283 11.55 18.91 -13.55
CA GLU A 283 10.14 19.02 -13.95
C GLU A 283 9.40 20.27 -13.42
N SER A 284 9.90 20.96 -12.38
CA SER A 284 9.05 21.94 -11.67
C SER A 284 9.80 23.04 -10.89
N PRO A 285 10.23 24.14 -11.52
CA PRO A 285 10.70 25.33 -10.79
C PRO A 285 9.58 26.01 -9.96
N ASN A 286 8.31 25.77 -10.30
CA ASN A 286 7.14 26.39 -9.65
C ASN A 286 6.56 25.59 -8.47
N LEU A 287 7.17 24.46 -8.08
CA LEU A 287 6.75 23.65 -6.91
C LEU A 287 7.73 23.84 -5.73
N SER A 288 8.18 25.06 -5.49
CA SER A 288 9.33 25.39 -4.62
C SER A 288 9.21 24.97 -3.14
N GLU A 289 8.01 24.62 -2.66
CA GLU A 289 7.78 24.16 -1.28
C GLU A 289 7.35 22.69 -1.15
N GLU A 290 7.31 21.91 -2.23
CA GLU A 290 6.82 20.52 -2.20
C GLU A 290 7.87 19.54 -2.75
N ARG A 291 7.98 18.36 -2.12
CA ARG A 291 8.95 17.32 -2.50
C ARG A 291 8.26 16.22 -3.30
N ILE A 292 8.74 15.97 -4.52
CA ILE A 292 8.21 14.92 -5.41
C ILE A 292 8.65 13.54 -4.91
N LEU A 293 7.68 12.63 -4.72
CA LEU A 293 7.88 11.33 -4.09
C LEU A 293 7.75 10.17 -5.08
N CYS A 294 6.78 10.27 -6.00
CA CYS A 294 6.53 9.28 -7.04
C CYS A 294 5.86 9.90 -8.26
N ILE A 295 6.18 9.41 -9.45
CA ILE A 295 5.54 9.79 -10.72
C ILE A 295 4.87 8.55 -11.30
N GLY A 296 3.54 8.56 -11.31
CA GLY A 296 2.67 7.52 -11.84
C GLY A 296 2.44 7.69 -13.33
N SER A 297 3.52 7.67 -14.13
CA SER A 297 3.41 7.71 -15.59
C SER A 297 4.54 6.94 -16.26
N SER A 298 4.17 6.17 -17.29
CA SER A 298 5.10 5.63 -18.26
C SER A 298 4.46 5.72 -19.65
N ARG A 299 5.26 5.93 -20.70
CA ARG A 299 4.78 6.01 -22.09
C ARG A 299 4.07 4.73 -22.60
N LYS A 300 4.08 3.64 -21.81
CA LYS A 300 3.45 2.35 -22.12
C LYS A 300 2.27 2.00 -21.19
N ARG A 301 2.13 2.68 -20.04
CA ARG A 301 1.08 2.47 -19.02
C ARG A 301 0.79 3.82 -18.33
N PRO A 302 -0.12 4.66 -18.84
CA PRO A 302 -0.61 5.83 -18.13
C PRO A 302 -1.45 5.43 -16.90
N VAL A 303 -1.84 6.41 -16.09
CA VAL A 303 -2.86 6.24 -15.03
C VAL A 303 -4.15 6.88 -15.54
N LEU A 304 -5.29 6.23 -15.31
CA LEU A 304 -6.59 6.73 -15.76
C LEU A 304 -7.34 7.38 -14.59
N LYS A 305 -7.67 8.67 -14.68
CA LYS A 305 -8.60 9.31 -13.73
C LYS A 305 -10.02 9.06 -14.20
N TRP A 306 -10.81 8.38 -13.39
CA TRP A 306 -12.24 8.19 -13.62
C TRP A 306 -13.03 9.39 -13.08
N GLU A 307 -13.80 10.04 -13.94
CA GLU A 307 -14.73 11.13 -13.59
C GLU A 307 -16.02 11.01 -14.41
N LYS A 308 -17.19 11.00 -13.74
CA LYS A 308 -18.51 10.82 -14.39
C LYS A 308 -18.54 9.59 -15.33
N ASN A 309 -17.95 8.48 -14.88
CA ASN A 309 -17.67 7.24 -15.64
C ASN A 309 -16.74 7.38 -16.87
N MET A 310 -16.26 8.56 -17.25
CA MET A 310 -15.21 8.69 -18.27
C MET A 310 -13.83 8.43 -17.67
N ALA A 311 -12.97 7.70 -18.39
CA ALA A 311 -11.60 7.41 -17.98
C ALA A 311 -10.59 8.28 -18.74
N TRP A 312 -10.02 9.28 -18.07
CA TRP A 312 -9.05 10.22 -18.64
C TRP A 312 -7.62 9.74 -18.44
N PRO A 313 -6.83 9.45 -19.49
CA PRO A 313 -5.43 9.09 -19.34
C PRO A 313 -4.58 10.31 -18.94
N GLY A 314 -3.61 10.10 -18.04
CA GLY A 314 -2.72 11.18 -17.60
C GLY A 314 -1.49 10.71 -16.83
N LYS A 315 -0.73 11.70 -16.35
CA LYS A 315 0.39 11.55 -15.41
C LYS A 315 -0.08 11.90 -14.01
N VAL A 316 0.10 10.99 -13.06
CA VAL A 316 -0.03 11.30 -11.63
C VAL A 316 1.33 11.69 -11.06
N THR A 317 1.38 12.72 -10.23
CA THR A 317 2.57 13.11 -9.46
C THR A 317 2.18 13.23 -7.99
N LEU A 318 2.85 12.48 -7.12
CA LEU A 318 2.64 12.52 -5.66
C LEU A 318 3.73 13.37 -5.00
N THR A 319 3.33 14.35 -4.19
CA THR A 319 4.22 15.15 -3.35
C THR A 319 4.02 14.83 -1.86
N ASP A 320 4.80 15.44 -0.99
CA ASP A 320 4.63 15.35 0.47
C ASP A 320 3.46 16.18 1.04
N LYS A 321 2.73 16.94 0.21
CA LYS A 321 1.50 17.66 0.60
C LYS A 321 0.26 17.29 -0.23
N ALA A 322 0.42 16.84 -1.48
CA ALA A 322 -0.66 16.76 -2.44
C ALA A 322 -0.48 15.65 -3.49
N ILE A 323 -1.56 15.32 -4.21
CA ILE A 323 -1.52 14.53 -5.43
C ILE A 323 -1.98 15.39 -6.61
N TYR A 324 -1.19 15.37 -7.67
CA TYR A 324 -1.43 16.08 -8.91
C TYR A 324 -1.79 15.09 -10.02
N PHE A 325 -2.70 15.49 -10.91
CA PHE A 325 -3.04 14.77 -12.13
C PHE A 325 -2.95 15.72 -13.33
N GLU A 326 -2.10 15.38 -14.29
CA GLU A 326 -1.92 16.08 -15.56
C GLU A 326 -2.60 15.25 -16.67
N ALA A 327 -3.68 15.75 -17.26
CA ALA A 327 -4.39 15.05 -18.34
C ALA A 327 -3.55 15.01 -19.63
N ALA A 328 -3.57 13.88 -20.34
CA ALA A 328 -2.88 13.72 -21.63
C ALA A 328 -3.74 14.27 -22.78
N GLY A 329 -3.81 15.60 -22.90
CA GLY A 329 -4.64 16.30 -23.88
C GLY A 329 -4.16 16.17 -25.34
N LEU A 330 -5.09 15.94 -26.27
CA LEU A 330 -4.82 15.89 -27.72
C LEU A 330 -4.42 17.26 -28.33
N PHE A 331 -4.75 18.37 -27.66
CA PHE A 331 -4.58 19.74 -28.16
C PHE A 331 -3.63 20.62 -27.30
N GLY A 332 -2.81 20.02 -26.43
CA GLY A 332 -1.73 20.73 -25.72
C GLY A 332 -2.15 21.64 -24.55
N GLN A 333 -3.44 21.74 -24.23
CA GLN A 333 -3.87 22.23 -22.91
C GLN A 333 -3.71 21.12 -21.86
N ASN A 334 -2.77 21.32 -20.95
CA ASN A 334 -2.54 20.42 -19.81
C ASN A 334 -3.31 20.95 -18.59
N ASP A 335 -4.57 20.53 -18.45
CA ASP A 335 -5.33 20.79 -17.22
C ASP A 335 -4.70 20.00 -16.06
N SER A 336 -3.96 20.71 -15.20
CA SER A 336 -3.32 20.16 -14.01
C SER A 336 -4.24 20.28 -12.81
N MET A 337 -4.78 19.15 -12.38
CA MET A 337 -5.68 19.06 -11.23
C MET A 337 -4.86 18.75 -9.97
N LYS A 338 -5.10 19.50 -8.88
CA LYS A 338 -4.47 19.26 -7.56
C LYS A 338 -5.52 18.81 -6.54
N LEU A 339 -5.24 17.71 -5.85
CA LEU A 339 -5.93 17.31 -4.62
C LEU A 339 -4.97 17.41 -3.43
N ASP A 340 -5.36 18.20 -2.45
CA ASP A 340 -4.65 18.45 -1.20
C ASP A 340 -4.80 17.26 -0.23
N LEU A 341 -3.69 16.62 0.11
CA LEU A 341 -3.65 15.45 1.02
C LEU A 341 -3.47 15.85 2.48
N THR A 342 -3.22 17.14 2.76
CA THR A 342 -3.02 17.62 4.14
C THR A 342 -4.33 17.71 4.93
N ARG A 343 -5.49 17.73 4.26
CA ARG A 343 -6.79 18.01 4.90
C ARG A 343 -7.29 16.86 5.80
N PRO A 344 -8.00 17.17 6.90
CA PRO A 344 -8.65 16.16 7.74
C PRO A 344 -9.82 15.50 7.02
N GLY A 345 -10.18 14.28 7.44
CA GLY A 345 -11.34 13.53 6.92
C GLY A 345 -11.08 12.72 5.64
N LEU A 346 -9.95 12.95 4.95
CA LEU A 346 -9.61 12.23 3.72
C LEU A 346 -9.39 10.73 3.99
N ARG A 347 -9.97 9.88 3.14
CA ARG A 347 -9.85 8.41 3.15
C ARG A 347 -9.32 7.90 1.81
N VAL A 348 -8.63 6.77 1.86
CA VAL A 348 -8.17 6.02 0.69
C VAL A 348 -8.75 4.61 0.77
N GLU A 349 -9.40 4.18 -0.29
CA GLU A 349 -10.04 2.86 -0.36
C GLU A 349 -9.74 2.21 -1.73
N LYS A 350 -9.36 0.94 -1.75
CA LYS A 350 -9.17 0.15 -2.98
C LYS A 350 -10.52 0.06 -3.72
N ALA A 351 -10.55 0.45 -4.98
CA ALA A 351 -11.77 0.61 -5.77
C ALA A 351 -11.80 -0.36 -6.96
N LYS A 352 -13.03 -0.72 -7.37
CA LYS A 352 -13.31 -1.58 -8.53
C LYS A 352 -13.86 -0.71 -9.66
N VAL A 353 -13.30 -0.82 -10.88
CA VAL A 353 -13.57 0.10 -12.00
C VAL A 353 -13.87 -0.65 -13.29
N GLY A 354 -15.13 -1.07 -13.44
CA GLY A 354 -15.59 -1.72 -14.66
C GLY A 354 -17.11 -1.86 -14.69
N PRO A 355 -17.68 -2.31 -15.81
CA PRO A 355 -19.11 -2.59 -15.91
C PRO A 355 -19.53 -3.55 -14.78
N PHE A 356 -20.58 -3.17 -14.06
CA PHE A 356 -21.12 -3.89 -12.89
C PHE A 356 -20.17 -4.04 -11.68
N GLY A 357 -19.01 -3.36 -11.64
CA GLY A 357 -18.12 -3.34 -10.47
C GLY A 357 -17.52 -4.70 -10.09
N SER A 358 -17.34 -5.59 -11.05
CA SER A 358 -16.89 -6.97 -10.81
C SER A 358 -15.44 -7.05 -10.30
N VAL A 359 -15.12 -8.17 -9.64
CA VAL A 359 -13.81 -8.43 -9.02
C VAL A 359 -12.66 -8.52 -10.04
N LEU A 360 -12.98 -8.63 -11.33
CA LEU A 360 -12.00 -8.65 -12.42
C LEU A 360 -11.35 -7.27 -12.67
N PHE A 361 -12.01 -6.18 -12.23
CA PHE A 361 -11.54 -4.80 -12.41
C PHE A 361 -11.08 -4.16 -11.09
N ASP A 362 -10.40 -4.95 -10.27
CA ASP A 362 -9.76 -4.55 -9.02
C ASP A 362 -8.47 -3.72 -9.25
N SER A 363 -8.52 -2.70 -10.10
CA SER A 363 -7.37 -1.95 -10.60
C SER A 363 -7.23 -0.51 -10.08
N ALA A 364 -8.19 0.00 -9.29
CA ALA A 364 -8.21 1.41 -8.87
C ALA A 364 -7.99 1.67 -7.38
N VAL A 365 -7.62 2.92 -7.10
CA VAL A 365 -7.59 3.54 -5.77
C VAL A 365 -8.56 4.71 -5.80
N SER A 366 -9.43 4.82 -4.80
CA SER A 366 -10.30 5.99 -4.63
C SER A 366 -9.91 6.81 -3.41
N ILE A 367 -10.03 8.13 -3.54
CA ILE A 367 -9.71 9.13 -2.52
C ILE A 367 -10.95 9.99 -2.33
N SER A 368 -11.45 10.11 -1.11
CA SER A 368 -12.67 10.89 -0.80
C SER A 368 -12.62 11.52 0.59
N TYR A 369 -13.45 12.54 0.83
CA TYR A 369 -13.60 13.18 2.15
C TYR A 369 -14.66 12.47 3.02
N GLY A 370 -15.15 11.32 2.57
CA GLY A 370 -16.23 10.55 3.19
C GLY A 370 -16.98 9.70 2.16
N PRO A 371 -17.97 8.90 2.58
CA PRO A 371 -18.75 8.07 1.67
C PRO A 371 -19.66 8.88 0.73
N GLU A 372 -20.08 10.08 1.14
CA GLU A 372 -21.04 10.93 0.40
C GLU A 372 -20.40 12.19 -0.24
N SER A 373 -19.07 12.35 -0.16
CA SER A 373 -18.41 13.54 -0.73
C SER A 373 -18.43 13.50 -2.25
N LYS A 374 -19.01 14.52 -2.90
CA LYS A 374 -19.07 14.66 -4.37
C LYS A 374 -17.68 14.63 -5.02
N ASP A 375 -16.66 15.14 -4.33
CA ASP A 375 -15.28 15.25 -4.82
C ASP A 375 -14.48 13.94 -4.68
N LYS A 376 -15.08 12.80 -5.05
CA LYS A 376 -14.42 11.49 -5.03
C LYS A 376 -13.50 11.36 -6.24
N TRP A 377 -12.19 11.36 -6.00
CA TRP A 377 -11.21 11.00 -7.02
C TRP A 377 -11.10 9.48 -7.13
N VAL A 378 -11.05 8.96 -8.35
CA VAL A 378 -10.80 7.54 -8.62
C VAL A 378 -9.68 7.45 -9.66
N LEU A 379 -8.59 6.78 -9.30
CA LEU A 379 -7.38 6.64 -10.10
C LEU A 379 -7.11 5.16 -10.37
N GLU A 380 -7.12 4.76 -11.64
CA GLU A 380 -6.86 3.39 -12.07
C GLU A 380 -5.39 3.18 -12.47
N PHE A 381 -4.78 2.19 -11.84
CA PHE A 381 -3.39 1.80 -12.04
C PHE A 381 -3.32 0.48 -12.79
N VAL A 382 -3.65 0.51 -14.08
CA VAL A 382 -3.68 -0.67 -14.97
C VAL A 382 -2.38 -1.47 -14.83
N ASP A 383 -2.50 -2.74 -14.43
CA ASP A 383 -1.38 -3.62 -14.10
C ASP A 383 -1.48 -4.94 -14.87
N LEU A 384 -0.98 -4.91 -16.11
CA LEU A 384 -0.78 -6.08 -16.96
C LEU A 384 0.53 -6.84 -16.63
N GLY A 385 1.15 -6.59 -15.47
CA GLY A 385 2.48 -7.11 -15.13
C GLY A 385 2.56 -7.88 -13.81
N GLY A 386 1.53 -7.81 -12.96
CA GLY A 386 1.59 -8.37 -11.60
C GLY A 386 2.50 -7.56 -10.66
N GLU A 387 2.72 -6.27 -10.96
CA GLU A 387 3.62 -5.36 -10.23
C GLU A 387 2.96 -4.73 -8.98
N MET A 388 1.77 -5.21 -8.61
CA MET A 388 0.86 -4.71 -7.56
C MET A 388 0.70 -3.18 -7.59
N ARG A 389 0.65 -2.58 -8.79
CA ARG A 389 0.75 -1.12 -8.98
C ARG A 389 -0.31 -0.36 -8.18
N ARG A 390 -1.57 -0.82 -8.22
CA ARG A 390 -2.68 -0.28 -7.41
C ARG A 390 -2.35 -0.28 -5.93
N ASP A 391 -1.90 -1.40 -5.38
CA ASP A 391 -1.71 -1.62 -3.95
C ASP A 391 -0.48 -0.86 -3.41
N VAL A 392 0.56 -0.74 -4.23
CA VAL A 392 1.72 0.12 -3.95
C VAL A 392 1.33 1.61 -3.96
N TRP A 393 0.53 2.06 -4.93
CA TRP A 393 0.02 3.44 -4.96
C TRP A 393 -0.97 3.74 -3.84
N HIS A 394 -1.81 2.77 -3.47
CA HIS A 394 -2.66 2.83 -2.28
C HIS A 394 -1.81 3.03 -1.01
N ALA A 395 -0.72 2.29 -0.85
CA ALA A 395 0.20 2.45 0.28
C ALA A 395 0.88 3.84 0.27
N PHE A 396 1.38 4.32 -0.87
CA PHE A 396 2.00 5.65 -0.97
C PHE A 396 1.04 6.79 -0.59
N ILE A 397 -0.19 6.78 -1.10
CA ILE A 397 -1.17 7.83 -0.84
C ILE A 397 -1.68 7.75 0.60
N SER A 398 -1.89 6.53 1.12
CA SER A 398 -2.24 6.31 2.54
C SER A 398 -1.17 6.87 3.47
N GLU A 399 0.11 6.60 3.20
CA GLU A 399 1.22 7.02 4.06
C GLU A 399 1.28 8.53 4.26
N ILE A 400 1.07 9.33 3.20
CA ILE A 400 1.06 10.79 3.29
C ILE A 400 -0.17 11.32 4.06
N ILE A 401 -1.35 10.71 3.88
CA ILE A 401 -2.55 11.12 4.62
C ILE A 401 -2.44 10.75 6.11
N VAL A 402 -1.92 9.57 6.42
CA VAL A 402 -1.75 9.10 7.81
C VAL A 402 -0.59 9.83 8.50
N LEU A 403 0.47 10.21 7.77
CA LEU A 403 1.50 11.16 8.22
C LEU A 403 0.89 12.51 8.64
N HIS A 404 0.08 13.14 7.79
CA HIS A 404 -0.52 14.44 8.13
C HIS A 404 -1.54 14.33 9.26
N LYS A 405 -2.22 13.18 9.40
CA LYS A 405 -3.02 12.85 10.58
C LYS A 405 -2.15 12.73 11.85
N PHE A 406 -1.05 11.99 11.78
CA PHE A 406 -0.09 11.83 12.88
C PHE A 406 0.49 13.17 13.35
N ILE A 407 0.86 14.06 12.41
CA ILE A 407 1.35 15.41 12.73
C ILE A 407 0.29 16.25 13.48
N ARG A 408 -1.01 16.07 13.20
CA ARG A 408 -2.10 16.74 13.95
C ARG A 408 -2.39 16.11 15.31
N GLU A 409 -2.26 14.80 15.44
CA GLU A 409 -2.63 14.04 16.66
C GLU A 409 -1.49 13.93 17.68
N TYR A 410 -0.24 14.09 17.25
CA TYR A 410 0.96 13.93 18.08
C TYR A 410 2.01 15.04 17.88
N GLY A 411 1.75 16.03 17.02
CA GLY A 411 2.59 17.20 16.86
C GLY A 411 2.07 18.41 17.64
N PRO A 412 2.95 19.36 18.01
CA PRO A 412 2.55 20.71 18.39
C PRO A 412 1.86 21.43 17.23
N LYS A 413 1.04 22.44 17.55
CA LYS A 413 0.47 23.36 16.54
C LYS A 413 1.58 24.22 15.92
N GLU A 414 1.41 24.63 14.67
CA GLU A 414 2.46 25.31 13.91
C GLU A 414 2.79 26.71 14.49
N ASP A 415 1.78 27.38 15.07
CA ASP A 415 1.90 28.69 15.74
C ASP A 415 2.26 28.59 17.24
N ASP A 416 2.65 27.42 17.77
CA ASP A 416 2.95 27.23 19.19
C ASP A 416 4.39 27.65 19.55
N GLU A 417 4.53 28.81 20.22
CA GLU A 417 5.82 29.39 20.67
C GLU A 417 6.73 28.41 21.44
N SER A 418 6.17 27.39 22.09
CA SER A 418 6.96 26.39 22.82
C SER A 418 7.86 25.52 21.92
N LEU A 419 7.65 25.54 20.60
CA LEU A 419 8.58 25.01 19.59
C LEU A 419 10.00 25.62 19.69
N PHE A 420 10.13 26.80 20.30
CA PHE A 420 11.40 27.48 20.57
C PHE A 420 11.95 27.23 21.98
N HIS A 421 11.15 26.66 22.90
CA HIS A 421 11.60 26.29 24.25
C HIS A 421 12.32 24.93 24.29
N VAL A 422 12.05 24.05 23.32
CA VAL A 422 12.61 22.69 23.21
C VAL A 422 13.56 22.60 22.01
N TYR A 423 14.82 22.25 22.25
CA TYR A 423 15.84 22.27 21.21
C TYR A 423 15.56 21.29 20.07
N GLY A 424 15.42 21.84 18.87
CA GLY A 424 15.14 21.08 17.64
C GLY A 424 13.68 20.68 17.44
N ALA A 425 12.75 21.04 18.34
CA ALA A 425 11.33 20.71 18.20
C ALA A 425 10.71 21.29 16.91
N HIS A 426 11.12 22.49 16.50
CA HIS A 426 10.72 23.10 15.22
C HIS A 426 11.05 22.23 13.99
N LYS A 427 12.04 21.33 14.06
CA LYS A 427 12.35 20.37 12.99
C LYS A 427 11.57 19.05 13.07
N GLY A 428 10.77 18.83 14.11
CA GLY A 428 10.02 17.58 14.29
C GLY A 428 9.03 17.30 13.16
N LYS A 429 8.37 18.34 12.62
CA LYS A 429 7.50 18.22 11.44
C LYS A 429 8.29 17.78 10.20
N GLU A 430 9.44 18.40 9.94
CA GLU A 430 10.33 18.05 8.83
C GLU A 430 10.84 16.60 8.94
N ARG A 431 11.31 16.19 10.13
CA ARG A 431 11.75 14.82 10.43
C ARG A 431 10.65 13.78 10.19
N ALA A 432 9.44 14.02 10.69
CA ALA A 432 8.31 13.11 10.50
C ALA A 432 7.98 12.92 9.01
N ILE A 433 7.93 14.01 8.24
CA ILE A 433 7.71 13.95 6.79
C ILE A 433 8.86 13.20 6.10
N THR A 434 10.12 13.50 6.42
CA THR A 434 11.25 12.79 5.79
C THR A 434 11.28 11.29 6.14
N SER A 435 10.80 10.89 7.32
CA SER A 435 10.62 9.48 7.68
C SER A 435 9.63 8.76 6.74
N ALA A 436 8.47 9.36 6.46
CA ALA A 436 7.50 8.85 5.47
C ALA A 436 8.04 8.87 4.03
N ILE A 437 8.81 9.90 3.66
CA ILE A 437 9.50 9.96 2.36
C ILE A 437 10.48 8.78 2.21
N ASN A 438 11.18 8.42 3.29
CA ASN A 438 12.09 7.29 3.33
C ASN A 438 11.34 5.94 3.37
N SER A 439 10.18 5.82 4.03
CA SER A 439 9.35 4.59 4.00
C SER A 439 8.84 4.31 2.58
N ILE A 440 8.36 5.35 1.88
CA ILE A 440 7.97 5.29 0.46
C ILE A 440 9.19 4.96 -0.43
N ALA A 441 10.40 5.45 -0.11
CA ALA A 441 11.62 5.13 -0.88
C ALA A 441 11.98 3.64 -0.80
N ARG A 442 11.88 3.06 0.40
CA ARG A 442 12.16 1.65 0.64
C ARG A 442 11.12 0.73 -0.01
N LEU A 443 9.85 1.14 -0.03
CA LEU A 443 8.80 0.44 -0.78
C LEU A 443 9.01 0.52 -2.31
N GLN A 444 9.51 1.64 -2.84
CA GLN A 444 9.89 1.76 -4.26
C GLN A 444 11.09 0.86 -4.63
N ALA A 445 12.12 0.79 -3.79
CA ALA A 445 13.25 -0.11 -3.99
C ALA A 445 12.81 -1.59 -4.03
N LEU A 446 11.95 -2.01 -3.10
CA LEU A 446 11.38 -3.36 -3.08
C LEU A 446 10.49 -3.65 -4.30
N GLN A 447 9.77 -2.66 -4.84
CA GLN A 447 9.02 -2.81 -6.09
C GLN A 447 9.96 -3.04 -7.29
N PHE A 448 11.07 -2.31 -7.40
CA PHE A 448 12.06 -2.55 -8.47
C PHE A 448 12.76 -3.91 -8.33
N MET A 449 13.05 -4.34 -7.09
CA MET A 449 13.56 -5.69 -6.80
C MET A 449 12.52 -6.80 -6.97
N ARG A 450 11.25 -6.48 -7.22
CA ARG A 450 10.10 -7.42 -7.26
C ARG A 450 9.94 -8.27 -5.99
N LYS A 451 10.38 -7.76 -4.83
CA LYS A 451 10.24 -8.39 -3.51
C LYS A 451 9.25 -7.61 -2.65
N LEU A 452 8.01 -7.53 -3.12
CA LEU A 452 6.87 -6.96 -2.38
C LEU A 452 6.21 -8.00 -1.47
N LEU A 453 5.59 -7.55 -0.38
CA LEU A 453 4.69 -8.37 0.43
C LEU A 453 3.27 -8.35 -0.16
N ASP A 454 2.46 -9.36 0.18
CA ASP A 454 1.04 -9.47 -0.18
C ASP A 454 0.22 -8.22 0.17
N ASP A 455 0.66 -7.51 1.21
CA ASP A 455 0.14 -6.20 1.63
C ASP A 455 1.29 -5.17 1.71
N PRO A 456 1.46 -4.34 0.66
CA PRO A 456 2.42 -3.24 0.65
C PRO A 456 2.26 -2.24 1.79
N THR A 457 1.08 -2.13 2.42
CA THR A 457 0.86 -1.15 3.50
C THR A 457 1.64 -1.48 4.78
N LYS A 458 2.03 -2.75 4.99
CA LYS A 458 2.86 -3.19 6.13
C LYS A 458 4.30 -2.66 6.09
N LEU A 459 4.76 -2.16 4.94
CA LEU A 459 6.09 -1.55 4.77
C LEU A 459 6.07 -0.03 4.99
N ALA A 460 4.91 0.60 4.86
CA ALA A 460 4.68 2.01 5.09
C ALA A 460 4.50 2.27 6.60
N GLN A 461 5.33 3.14 7.18
CA GLN A 461 5.49 3.34 8.62
C GLN A 461 4.20 3.81 9.30
N PHE A 462 3.64 4.94 8.86
CA PHE A 462 2.49 5.54 9.53
C PHE A 462 1.21 4.75 9.22
N THR A 463 1.09 4.24 8.00
CA THR A 463 -0.03 3.40 7.55
C THR A 463 -0.10 2.11 8.37
N TYR A 464 1.01 1.38 8.53
CA TYR A 464 1.08 0.17 9.35
C TYR A 464 0.68 0.47 10.80
N LEU A 465 1.22 1.55 11.41
CA LEU A 465 0.96 1.90 12.81
C LEU A 465 -0.48 2.36 13.08
N GLN A 466 -1.24 2.82 12.08
CA GLN A 466 -2.67 3.11 12.26
C GLN A 466 -3.53 1.83 12.43
N TYR A 467 -3.14 0.72 11.81
CA TYR A 467 -3.93 -0.53 11.84
C TYR A 467 -3.33 -1.60 12.77
N ALA A 468 -2.06 -1.49 13.14
CA ALA A 468 -1.41 -2.41 14.06
C ALA A 468 -1.88 -2.22 15.52
N PRO A 469 -2.22 -3.30 16.25
CA PRO A 469 -2.56 -3.21 17.67
C PRO A 469 -1.37 -2.69 18.50
N TYR A 470 -1.61 -1.72 19.38
CA TYR A 470 -0.58 -0.97 20.12
C TYR A 470 0.33 -0.09 19.24
N GLY A 471 -0.02 0.16 17.97
CA GLY A 471 0.67 1.10 17.08
C GLY A 471 0.56 2.58 17.51
N ASP A 472 -0.42 2.89 18.37
CA ASP A 472 -0.55 4.18 19.05
C ASP A 472 0.62 4.44 20.03
N ILE A 473 1.09 3.43 20.77
CA ILE A 473 2.27 3.57 21.64
C ILE A 473 3.55 3.79 20.82
N VAL A 474 3.69 3.11 19.67
CA VAL A 474 4.82 3.36 18.76
C VAL A 474 4.74 4.78 18.20
N SER A 475 3.54 5.26 17.86
CA SER A 475 3.32 6.64 17.42
C SER A 475 3.70 7.66 18.51
N GLN A 476 3.33 7.43 19.78
CA GLN A 476 3.75 8.26 20.91
C GLN A 476 5.28 8.28 21.05
N ALA A 477 5.96 7.12 20.94
CA ALA A 477 7.42 7.05 21.01
C ALA A 477 8.09 7.78 19.83
N LEU A 478 7.56 7.67 18.62
CA LEU A 478 8.02 8.43 17.45
C LEU A 478 7.83 9.95 17.64
N ALA A 479 6.73 10.38 18.25
CA ALA A 479 6.47 11.80 18.51
C ALA A 479 7.49 12.41 19.50
N VAL A 480 7.80 11.69 20.58
CA VAL A 480 8.88 12.04 21.53
C VAL A 480 10.24 12.08 20.83
N ASN A 481 10.47 11.18 19.88
CA ASN A 481 11.69 11.17 19.07
C ASN A 481 11.82 12.39 18.16
N TYR A 482 10.76 12.73 17.41
CA TYR A 482 10.76 13.84 16.45
C TYR A 482 10.76 15.23 17.09
N TRP A 483 9.85 15.48 18.05
CA TRP A 483 9.61 16.81 18.64
C TRP A 483 10.26 17.03 20.01
N GLY A 484 10.57 15.98 20.77
CA GLY A 484 11.24 16.13 22.06
C GLY A 484 12.66 16.67 21.92
N GLY A 485 13.21 17.26 22.98
CA GLY A 485 14.60 17.74 22.99
C GLY A 485 15.02 18.32 24.34
N PRO A 486 16.29 18.71 24.52
CA PRO A 486 16.74 19.49 25.67
C PRO A 486 15.93 20.79 25.81
N LEU A 487 15.51 21.13 27.03
CA LEU A 487 14.89 22.42 27.35
C LEU A 487 15.92 23.54 27.28
N ILE A 488 15.61 24.61 26.54
CA ILE A 488 16.46 25.80 26.37
C ILE A 488 16.16 26.83 27.46
N SER A 489 14.87 27.02 27.78
CA SER A 489 14.41 27.98 28.79
C SER A 489 14.29 27.33 30.17
N LYS A 490 14.79 28.02 31.20
CA LYS A 490 14.25 27.83 32.55
C LYS A 490 12.80 28.30 32.54
N PHE A 491 11.86 27.43 32.88
CA PHE A 491 10.48 27.86 33.11
C PHE A 491 10.45 28.84 34.27
N ILE A 492 9.83 30.00 34.04
CA ILE A 492 9.26 30.82 35.11
C ILE A 492 7.78 30.46 35.11
N GLU A 493 7.33 29.72 36.13
CA GLU A 493 5.91 29.48 36.35
C GLU A 493 5.28 30.75 36.93
N GLU A 494 4.93 31.70 36.07
CA GLU A 494 4.01 32.78 36.45
C GLU A 494 2.59 32.22 36.59
N HIS A 495 2.32 31.53 37.71
CA HIS A 495 1.03 31.65 38.41
C HIS A 495 1.17 31.21 39.88
N ASN A 496 0.85 32.15 40.78
CA ASN A 496 0.85 32.06 42.24
C ASN A 496 2.24 31.99 42.93
N PRO A 497 2.62 33.01 43.73
CA PRO A 497 3.83 32.94 44.54
C PRO A 497 3.64 31.94 45.70
N PRO A 498 4.63 31.09 46.03
CA PRO A 498 4.56 30.20 47.18
C PRO A 498 4.62 30.99 48.49
N ALA A 499 3.87 30.53 49.50
CA ALA A 499 4.01 31.03 50.86
C ALA A 499 5.43 30.78 51.40
N GLN A 500 5.93 31.68 52.24
CA GLN A 500 7.33 31.72 52.64
C GLN A 500 7.73 30.54 53.54
N GLY A 501 8.85 29.88 53.22
CA GLY A 501 9.66 29.15 54.21
C GLY A 501 9.79 27.63 54.04
N ALA A 502 10.58 27.18 53.06
CA ALA A 502 11.15 25.83 53.05
C ALA A 502 12.61 25.86 52.55
N ARG A 503 13.45 24.91 53.01
CA ARG A 503 14.85 24.77 52.58
C ARG A 503 14.95 23.95 51.29
N PRO A 504 15.99 24.15 50.45
CA PRO A 504 16.17 23.36 49.23
C PRO A 504 16.64 21.93 49.56
N SER A 505 15.75 20.95 49.45
CA SER A 505 16.08 19.52 49.31
C SER A 505 16.00 19.09 47.84
N SER A 506 16.69 18.00 47.49
CA SER A 506 16.91 17.56 46.10
C SER A 506 15.75 16.74 45.51
N GLU A 507 14.51 17.19 45.68
CA GLU A 507 13.28 16.47 45.34
C GLU A 507 12.37 17.31 44.42
N MET A 508 12.89 17.69 43.25
CA MET A 508 12.15 18.44 42.22
C MET A 508 11.97 17.59 40.93
N ILE A 509 11.18 16.52 41.02
CA ILE A 509 10.83 15.68 39.85
C ILE A 509 9.32 15.39 39.74
N GLU A 510 8.55 15.38 40.84
CA GLU A 510 7.15 14.93 40.82
C GLU A 510 6.12 15.91 40.21
N SER A 511 6.45 17.18 39.96
CA SER A 511 5.48 18.19 39.52
C SER A 511 5.24 18.27 38.00
N SER A 512 6.13 17.73 37.15
CA SER A 512 6.02 17.92 35.69
C SER A 512 5.37 16.73 34.97
N ASN A 513 4.13 16.90 34.51
CA ASN A 513 3.37 15.88 33.74
C ASN A 513 3.90 15.65 32.28
N HIS A 514 5.16 15.99 32.02
CA HIS A 514 5.84 15.88 30.73
C HIS A 514 6.19 14.42 30.40
N VAL A 515 6.84 14.17 29.26
CA VAL A 515 7.43 12.87 28.93
C VAL A 515 8.92 13.08 28.67
N PHE A 516 9.72 12.13 29.14
CA PHE A 516 11.18 12.14 29.01
C PHE A 516 11.61 10.94 28.17
N ASP A 517 12.48 11.18 27.20
CA ASP A 517 13.19 10.15 26.42
C ASP A 517 14.43 9.67 27.21
N ILE A 518 15.08 8.58 26.77
CA ILE A 518 16.18 7.94 27.50
C ILE A 518 17.42 8.85 27.57
N ASP A 519 17.60 9.76 26.61
CA ASP A 519 18.65 10.79 26.60
C ASP A 519 18.35 12.00 27.50
N GLY A 520 17.18 12.04 28.14
CA GLY A 520 16.70 13.19 28.91
C GLY A 520 15.99 14.28 28.08
N SER A 521 15.77 14.07 26.78
CA SER A 521 14.96 14.95 25.95
C SER A 521 13.52 15.02 26.45
N VAL A 522 12.96 16.23 26.50
CA VAL A 522 11.62 16.49 27.04
C VAL A 522 10.61 16.67 25.91
N TYR A 523 9.46 16.03 26.04
CA TYR A 523 8.25 16.25 25.25
C TYR A 523 7.17 16.85 26.16
N LEU A 524 6.67 18.04 25.81
CA LEU A 524 5.82 18.83 26.71
C LEU A 524 4.44 18.21 26.91
N HIS A 525 3.90 18.32 28.13
CA HIS A 525 2.56 17.82 28.46
C HIS A 525 1.48 18.35 27.51
N LYS A 526 1.55 19.64 27.14
CA LYS A 526 0.55 20.31 26.28
C LYS A 526 0.51 19.81 24.83
N TRP A 527 1.49 18.99 24.41
CA TRP A 527 1.50 18.32 23.12
C TRP A 527 0.86 16.91 23.17
N LYS A 528 0.34 16.46 24.32
CA LYS A 528 -0.41 15.20 24.47
C LYS A 528 -1.88 15.38 24.03
N THR A 529 -2.11 15.70 22.77
CA THR A 529 -3.46 16.01 22.23
C THR A 529 -4.29 14.76 21.90
N SER A 530 -3.66 13.66 21.47
CA SER A 530 -4.38 12.40 21.18
C SER A 530 -4.91 11.72 22.47
N PRO A 531 -6.13 11.15 22.45
CA PRO A 531 -6.67 10.39 23.58
C PRO A 531 -5.89 9.09 23.87
N SER A 532 -5.02 8.62 22.97
CA SER A 532 -4.20 7.42 23.20
C SER A 532 -3.26 7.56 24.41
N TRP A 533 -2.86 8.78 24.77
CA TRP A 533 -2.04 9.06 25.96
C TRP A 533 -2.74 8.71 27.29
N ALA A 534 -4.08 8.60 27.30
CA ALA A 534 -4.86 8.19 28.47
C ALA A 534 -5.14 6.67 28.51
N SER A 535 -4.76 5.91 27.48
CA SER A 535 -4.93 4.46 27.43
C SER A 535 -4.15 3.79 28.56
N SER A 536 -4.76 2.81 29.24
CA SER A 536 -4.08 2.04 30.31
C SER A 536 -2.82 1.32 29.80
N ALA A 537 -2.79 0.97 28.51
CA ALA A 537 -1.62 0.44 27.83
C ALA A 537 -0.50 1.49 27.66
N SER A 538 -0.84 2.72 27.25
CA SER A 538 0.13 3.82 27.15
C SER A 538 0.69 4.17 28.54
N VAL A 539 -0.18 4.29 29.55
CA VAL A 539 0.23 4.59 30.94
C VAL A 539 1.14 3.49 31.51
N SER A 540 0.90 2.21 31.20
CA SER A 540 1.77 1.11 31.65
C SER A 540 3.10 1.05 30.90
N PHE A 541 3.15 1.43 29.62
CA PHE A 541 4.38 1.57 28.86
C PHE A 541 5.25 2.71 29.40
N TRP A 542 4.70 3.92 29.53
CA TRP A 542 5.47 5.10 29.96
C TRP A 542 5.97 5.02 31.40
N LYS A 543 5.24 4.34 32.30
CA LYS A 543 5.74 4.01 33.65
C LYS A 543 6.97 3.09 33.65
N ASN A 544 7.12 2.25 32.63
CA ASN A 544 8.21 1.27 32.49
C ASN A 544 9.29 1.71 31.47
N ALA A 545 9.30 2.98 31.06
CA ALA A 545 10.27 3.51 30.10
C ALA A 545 11.70 3.59 30.68
N SER A 546 11.83 3.95 31.97
CA SER A 546 13.05 4.42 32.62
C SER A 546 14.04 3.36 33.12
N ILE A 547 14.14 2.21 32.43
CA ILE A 547 15.18 1.20 32.70
C ILE A 547 16.53 1.70 32.17
N ARG A 548 17.60 1.58 32.97
CA ARG A 548 18.94 2.14 32.71
C ARG A 548 20.03 1.07 32.78
N GLN A 549 20.12 0.20 31.76
CA GLN A 549 21.16 -0.86 31.70
C GLN A 549 22.14 -0.73 30.52
N GLY A 550 21.88 0.22 29.60
CA GLY A 550 22.67 0.46 28.39
C GLY A 550 23.30 1.87 28.30
N VAL A 551 24.16 2.08 27.30
CA VAL A 551 24.81 3.38 27.02
C VAL A 551 24.03 4.14 25.97
N VAL A 552 23.56 5.34 26.30
CA VAL A 552 22.90 6.24 25.34
C VAL A 552 23.95 6.99 24.52
N LEU A 553 23.91 6.86 23.19
CA LEU A 553 24.73 7.64 22.26
C LEU A 553 23.88 8.68 21.51
N SER A 554 22.61 8.35 21.22
CA SER A 554 21.56 9.29 20.84
C SER A 554 20.18 8.67 21.15
N LYS A 555 19.09 9.44 21.01
CA LYS A 555 17.70 8.95 21.21
C LYS A 555 17.38 7.59 20.54
N ASN A 556 17.91 7.39 19.34
CA ASN A 556 17.67 6.21 18.52
C ASN A 556 18.79 5.17 18.64
N ILE A 557 19.87 5.49 19.35
CA ILE A 557 21.12 4.73 19.36
C ILE A 557 21.51 4.53 20.83
N VAL A 558 20.93 3.48 21.43
CA VAL A 558 21.25 2.99 22.77
C VAL A 558 21.96 1.65 22.61
N VAL A 559 23.09 1.46 23.30
CA VAL A 559 23.88 0.22 23.27
C VAL A 559 23.49 -0.65 24.45
N ALA A 560 23.30 -1.95 24.21
CA ALA A 560 22.90 -2.97 25.20
C ALA A 560 21.52 -2.80 25.86
N ASP A 561 20.72 -1.81 25.45
CA ASP A 561 19.27 -1.73 25.70
C ASP A 561 18.58 -1.23 24.41
N SER A 562 17.29 -1.50 24.34
CA SER A 562 16.31 -0.97 23.40
C SER A 562 16.09 0.54 23.55
N ALA A 563 16.04 1.28 22.43
CA ALA A 563 15.45 2.62 22.41
C ALA A 563 13.92 2.54 22.61
N LEU A 564 13.26 3.62 23.05
CA LEU A 564 11.81 3.59 23.34
C LEU A 564 10.96 3.16 22.13
N VAL A 565 11.33 3.61 20.93
CA VAL A 565 10.65 3.21 19.67
C VAL A 565 10.82 1.73 19.38
N GLU A 566 11.97 1.14 19.72
CA GLU A 566 12.26 -0.29 19.54
C GLU A 566 11.47 -1.12 20.57
N ARG A 567 11.46 -0.70 21.84
CA ARG A 567 10.69 -1.31 22.92
C ARG A 567 9.18 -1.28 22.64
N ALA A 568 8.66 -0.15 22.17
CA ALA A 568 7.27 -0.02 21.73
C ALA A 568 6.96 -0.91 20.52
N THR A 569 7.87 -0.96 19.53
CA THR A 569 7.68 -1.82 18.35
C THR A 569 7.70 -3.30 18.71
N GLY A 570 8.55 -3.74 19.63
CA GLY A 570 8.56 -5.14 20.11
C GLY A 570 7.21 -5.57 20.71
N ILE A 571 6.60 -4.71 21.52
CA ILE A 571 5.26 -4.93 22.09
C ILE A 571 4.19 -4.96 20.97
N CYS A 572 4.24 -3.99 20.05
CA CYS A 572 3.35 -3.92 18.89
C CYS A 572 3.46 -5.19 18.02
N LYS A 573 4.67 -5.65 17.66
CA LYS A 573 4.91 -6.90 16.90
C LYS A 573 4.30 -8.12 17.60
N GLN A 574 4.54 -8.30 18.90
CA GLN A 574 4.00 -9.45 19.64
C GLN A 574 2.46 -9.47 19.63
N LYS A 575 1.82 -8.29 19.74
CA LYS A 575 0.37 -8.15 19.70
C LYS A 575 -0.20 -8.31 18.29
N SER A 576 0.48 -7.78 17.27
CA SER A 576 0.16 -8.00 15.85
C SER A 576 0.21 -9.49 15.48
N GLN A 577 1.27 -10.21 15.86
CA GLN A 577 1.39 -11.64 15.59
C GLN A 577 0.33 -12.48 16.30
N ALA A 578 -0.13 -12.07 17.48
CA ALA A 578 -1.26 -12.70 18.14
C ALA A 578 -2.57 -12.46 17.37
N ALA A 579 -2.83 -11.22 16.94
CA ALA A 579 -4.00 -10.87 16.14
C ALA A 579 -4.02 -11.58 14.77
N GLU A 580 -2.90 -11.61 14.04
CA GLU A 580 -2.79 -12.30 12.75
C GLU A 580 -3.05 -13.81 12.88
N LYS A 581 -2.52 -14.46 13.93
CA LYS A 581 -2.81 -15.88 14.22
C LYS A 581 -4.28 -16.12 14.57
N THR A 582 -4.91 -15.20 15.29
CA THR A 582 -6.35 -15.28 15.59
C THR A 582 -7.20 -15.10 14.34
N GLN A 583 -6.87 -14.13 13.48
CA GLN A 583 -7.60 -13.91 12.23
C GLN A 583 -7.46 -15.11 11.28
N ALA A 584 -6.25 -15.64 11.09
CA ALA A 584 -6.03 -16.83 10.26
C ALA A 584 -6.81 -18.06 10.77
N ALA A 585 -7.00 -18.20 12.09
CA ALA A 585 -7.84 -19.25 12.67
C ALA A 585 -9.34 -19.03 12.42
N ILE A 586 -9.81 -17.77 12.44
CA ILE A 586 -11.19 -17.40 12.08
C ILE A 586 -11.43 -17.65 10.59
N ASP A 587 -10.53 -17.23 9.71
CA ASP A 587 -10.64 -17.40 8.26
C ASP A 587 -10.64 -18.89 7.89
N ALA A 588 -9.76 -19.70 8.50
CA ALA A 588 -9.74 -21.15 8.33
C ALA A 588 -11.04 -21.82 8.83
N ALA A 589 -11.64 -21.32 9.92
CA ALA A 589 -12.93 -21.80 10.41
C ALA A 589 -14.08 -21.43 9.47
N MET A 590 -14.10 -20.21 8.92
CA MET A 590 -15.08 -19.78 7.92
C MET A 590 -14.98 -20.60 6.63
N LEU A 591 -13.77 -20.76 6.08
CA LEU A 591 -13.51 -21.58 4.89
C LEU A 591 -13.99 -23.03 5.08
N LYS A 592 -13.79 -23.61 6.28
CA LYS A 592 -14.28 -24.95 6.62
C LYS A 592 -15.81 -25.03 6.72
N GLY A 593 -16.50 -23.91 6.93
CA GLY A 593 -17.97 -23.82 6.91
C GLY A 593 -18.60 -23.78 5.52
N ILE A 594 -17.89 -23.29 4.49
CA ILE A 594 -18.44 -23.11 3.13
C ILE A 594 -18.95 -24.43 2.51
N PRO A 595 -18.24 -25.58 2.59
CA PRO A 595 -18.76 -26.86 2.06
C PRO A 595 -20.09 -27.27 2.69
N SER A 596 -20.26 -27.07 4.00
CA SER A 596 -21.50 -27.41 4.72
C SER A 596 -22.71 -26.66 4.16
N ASN A 597 -22.53 -25.40 3.75
CA ASN A 597 -23.59 -24.59 3.13
C ASN A 597 -23.96 -25.08 1.73
N ILE A 598 -23.03 -25.67 0.97
CA ILE A 598 -23.30 -26.22 -0.37
C ILE A 598 -24.15 -27.49 -0.25
N ASP A 599 -23.84 -28.37 0.69
CA ASP A 599 -24.59 -29.59 0.90
C ASP A 599 -25.95 -29.32 1.57
N LEU A 600 -26.03 -28.32 2.47
CA LEU A 600 -27.30 -27.77 2.95
C LEU A 600 -28.17 -27.24 1.80
N PHE A 601 -27.58 -26.51 0.83
CA PHE A 601 -28.32 -25.98 -0.32
C PHE A 601 -28.88 -27.08 -1.23
N LYS A 602 -28.11 -28.15 -1.49
CA LYS A 602 -28.60 -29.34 -2.22
C LYS A 602 -29.79 -29.99 -1.50
N GLU A 603 -29.68 -30.20 -0.19
CA GLU A 603 -30.72 -30.84 0.62
C GLU A 603 -31.99 -29.96 0.75
N LEU A 604 -31.84 -28.63 0.72
CA LEU A 604 -32.96 -27.68 0.66
C LEU A 604 -33.69 -27.66 -0.70
N LEU A 605 -33.00 -27.98 -1.81
CA LEU A 605 -33.62 -28.11 -3.14
C LEU A 605 -34.24 -29.49 -3.39
N LEU A 606 -33.80 -30.53 -2.68
CA LEU A 606 -34.28 -31.91 -2.84
C LEU A 606 -35.82 -32.07 -2.71
N PRO A 607 -36.53 -31.37 -1.80
CA PRO A 607 -38.00 -31.37 -1.79
C PRO A 607 -38.62 -30.81 -3.09
N LEU A 608 -38.02 -29.77 -3.68
CA LEU A 608 -38.52 -29.14 -4.91
C LEU A 608 -38.31 -30.03 -6.13
N THR A 609 -37.17 -30.74 -6.23
CA THR A 609 -36.93 -31.69 -7.32
C THR A 609 -37.85 -32.91 -7.23
N ILE A 610 -38.20 -33.37 -6.02
CA ILE A 610 -39.22 -34.42 -5.81
C ILE A 610 -40.62 -33.95 -6.22
N ILE A 611 -40.99 -32.69 -5.96
CA ILE A 611 -42.28 -32.13 -6.41
C ILE A 611 -42.30 -32.00 -7.93
N ALA A 612 -41.24 -31.45 -8.54
CA ALA A 612 -41.13 -31.29 -9.98
C ALA A 612 -41.17 -32.62 -10.74
N THR A 613 -40.44 -33.64 -10.27
CA THR A 613 -40.48 -34.98 -10.87
C THR A 613 -41.85 -35.64 -10.72
N LYS A 614 -42.53 -35.52 -9.58
CA LYS A 614 -43.92 -36.01 -9.43
C LYS A 614 -44.89 -35.31 -10.39
N PHE A 615 -44.80 -33.99 -10.53
CA PHE A 615 -45.65 -33.24 -11.48
C PHE A 615 -45.41 -33.68 -12.92
N GLU A 616 -44.15 -33.92 -13.30
CA GLU A 616 -43.77 -34.44 -14.62
C GLU A 616 -44.30 -35.87 -14.85
N LYS A 617 -44.37 -36.74 -13.83
CA LYS A 617 -45.02 -38.07 -13.92
C LYS A 617 -46.52 -37.96 -14.26
N LEU A 618 -47.25 -37.05 -13.60
CA LEU A 618 -48.66 -36.77 -13.93
C LEU A 618 -48.78 -36.23 -15.37
N ARG A 619 -47.92 -35.29 -15.77
CA ARG A 619 -47.93 -34.73 -17.14
C ARG A 619 -47.67 -35.80 -18.21
N ARG A 620 -46.87 -36.82 -17.91
CA ARG A 620 -46.57 -37.96 -18.80
C ARG A 620 -47.63 -39.06 -18.79
N TRP A 621 -48.71 -38.94 -18.01
CA TRP A 621 -49.76 -39.95 -17.85
C TRP A 621 -49.26 -41.33 -17.37
N GLU A 622 -48.13 -41.37 -16.65
CA GLU A 622 -47.56 -42.62 -16.12
C GLU A 622 -48.53 -43.33 -15.15
N GLU A 623 -49.33 -42.55 -14.41
CA GLU A 623 -50.47 -43.01 -13.64
C GLU A 623 -51.75 -42.30 -14.12
N PRO A 624 -52.52 -42.90 -15.06
CA PRO A 624 -53.61 -42.20 -15.73
C PRO A 624 -54.77 -41.86 -14.79
N TYR A 625 -55.05 -42.69 -13.80
CA TYR A 625 -56.10 -42.44 -12.80
C TYR A 625 -55.78 -41.24 -11.90
N LEU A 626 -54.53 -41.06 -11.48
CA LEU A 626 -54.10 -39.85 -10.76
C LEU A 626 -54.20 -38.61 -11.64
N THR A 627 -53.81 -38.73 -12.91
CA THR A 627 -53.82 -37.62 -13.87
C THR A 627 -55.25 -37.14 -14.16
N VAL A 628 -56.19 -38.08 -14.39
CA VAL A 628 -57.62 -37.77 -14.53
C VAL A 628 -58.21 -37.17 -13.25
N SER A 629 -57.86 -37.71 -12.08
CA SER A 629 -58.33 -37.20 -10.78
C SER A 629 -57.85 -35.76 -10.52
N PHE A 630 -56.57 -35.48 -10.75
CA PHE A 630 -55.98 -34.14 -10.65
C PHE A 630 -56.62 -33.17 -11.63
N LEU A 631 -56.81 -33.59 -12.88
CA LEU A 631 -57.42 -32.77 -13.92
C LEU A 631 -58.88 -32.42 -13.58
N ALA A 632 -59.68 -33.41 -13.18
CA ALA A 632 -61.06 -33.20 -12.73
C ALA A 632 -61.14 -32.27 -11.51
N PHE A 633 -60.27 -32.46 -10.51
CA PHE A 633 -60.16 -31.57 -9.35
C PHE A 633 -59.86 -30.13 -9.77
N SER A 634 -58.87 -29.92 -10.65
CA SER A 634 -58.54 -28.59 -11.17
C SER A 634 -59.72 -27.92 -11.88
N TYR A 635 -60.49 -28.67 -12.68
CA TYR A 635 -61.71 -28.16 -13.33
C TYR A 635 -62.79 -27.76 -12.33
N THR A 636 -63.04 -28.56 -11.28
CA THR A 636 -64.06 -28.19 -10.28
C THR A 636 -63.70 -26.90 -9.56
N ILE A 637 -62.41 -26.64 -9.29
CA ILE A 637 -61.92 -25.40 -8.69
C ILE A 637 -62.15 -24.20 -9.62
N ILE A 638 -61.81 -24.34 -10.90
CA ILE A 638 -61.94 -23.27 -11.92
C ILE A 638 -63.41 -22.91 -12.15
N PHE A 639 -64.26 -23.89 -12.44
CA PHE A 639 -65.65 -23.61 -12.79
C PHE A 639 -66.46 -23.10 -11.59
N ARG A 640 -66.28 -23.69 -10.39
CA ARG A 640 -66.92 -23.22 -9.15
C ARG A 640 -66.35 -21.91 -8.59
N ASN A 641 -65.38 -21.28 -9.29
CA ASN A 641 -64.81 -19.97 -8.92
C ASN A 641 -63.95 -19.98 -7.64
N LEU A 642 -63.41 -21.14 -7.23
CA LEU A 642 -62.60 -21.26 -6.01
C LEU A 642 -61.16 -20.70 -6.15
N LEU A 643 -60.75 -20.22 -7.34
CA LEU A 643 -59.38 -19.78 -7.61
C LEU A 643 -58.85 -18.74 -6.59
N SER A 644 -59.68 -17.77 -6.21
CA SER A 644 -59.35 -16.74 -5.20
C SER A 644 -59.18 -17.30 -3.78
N TYR A 645 -59.74 -18.47 -3.50
CA TYR A 645 -59.66 -19.14 -2.20
C TYR A 645 -58.49 -20.14 -2.11
N ILE A 646 -57.82 -20.47 -3.22
CA ILE A 646 -56.64 -21.36 -3.21
C ILE A 646 -55.53 -20.75 -2.34
N PHE A 647 -55.22 -19.47 -2.54
CA PHE A 647 -54.12 -18.80 -1.83
C PHE A 647 -54.41 -18.65 -0.31
N PRO A 648 -55.59 -18.16 0.13
CA PRO A 648 -56.00 -18.22 1.53
C PRO A 648 -55.99 -19.64 2.13
N THR A 649 -56.52 -20.65 1.43
CA THR A 649 -56.55 -22.02 1.99
C THR A 649 -55.15 -22.65 2.05
N ALA A 650 -54.25 -22.37 1.10
CA ALA A 650 -52.85 -22.77 1.18
C ALA A 650 -52.13 -22.15 2.38
N LEU A 651 -52.36 -20.85 2.66
CA LEU A 651 -51.82 -20.18 3.85
C LEU A 651 -52.38 -20.77 5.16
N ILE A 652 -53.69 -21.09 5.21
CA ILE A 652 -54.32 -21.76 6.36
C ILE A 652 -53.72 -23.15 6.55
N ILE A 653 -53.61 -23.97 5.50
CA ILE A 653 -53.02 -25.32 5.55
C ILE A 653 -51.55 -25.25 6.01
N LEU A 654 -50.78 -24.29 5.52
CA LEU A 654 -49.39 -24.08 5.96
C LEU A 654 -49.32 -23.69 7.44
N ALA A 655 -50.17 -22.75 7.89
CA ALA A 655 -50.23 -22.32 9.29
C ALA A 655 -50.68 -23.46 10.21
N THR A 656 -51.71 -24.23 9.84
CA THR A 656 -52.14 -25.42 10.57
C THR A 656 -51.05 -26.50 10.58
N GLY A 657 -50.32 -26.68 9.48
CA GLY A 657 -49.14 -27.56 9.41
C GLY A 657 -48.04 -27.14 10.39
N MET A 658 -47.68 -25.85 10.41
CA MET A 658 -46.70 -25.31 11.36
C MET A 658 -47.17 -25.43 12.82
N LEU A 659 -48.44 -25.17 13.10
CA LEU A 659 -49.02 -25.28 14.45
C LEU A 659 -49.15 -26.73 14.94
N THR A 660 -49.49 -27.67 14.06
CA THR A 660 -49.52 -29.11 14.39
C THR A 660 -48.12 -29.68 14.56
N LEU A 661 -47.15 -29.32 13.70
CA LEU A 661 -45.73 -29.66 13.90
C LEU A 661 -45.18 -29.08 15.21
N LYS A 662 -45.56 -27.83 15.55
CA LYS A 662 -45.22 -27.21 16.84
C LYS A 662 -45.83 -27.99 18.01
N GLY A 663 -47.14 -28.26 17.99
CA GLY A 663 -47.82 -28.99 19.07
C GLY A 663 -47.30 -30.42 19.26
N LEU A 664 -47.02 -31.15 18.18
CA LEU A 664 -46.46 -32.51 18.25
C LEU A 664 -44.99 -32.52 18.73
N LYS A 665 -44.25 -31.41 18.53
CA LYS A 665 -42.91 -31.17 19.10
C LYS A 665 -43.00 -30.83 20.60
N GLU A 666 -43.94 -29.99 21.00
CA GLU A 666 -44.20 -29.63 22.41
C GLU A 666 -44.71 -30.82 23.23
N GLN A 667 -45.45 -31.74 22.60
CA GLN A 667 -45.84 -33.04 23.18
C GLN A 667 -44.69 -34.07 23.26
N GLY A 668 -43.47 -33.74 22.83
CA GLY A 668 -42.31 -34.66 22.84
C GLY A 668 -42.45 -35.89 21.94
N ARG A 669 -43.50 -35.96 21.11
CA ARG A 669 -43.85 -37.10 20.26
C ARG A 669 -43.10 -37.09 18.93
N LEU A 670 -42.59 -35.93 18.53
CA LEU A 670 -41.50 -35.81 17.56
C LEU A 670 -40.18 -36.11 18.29
N GLY A 671 -39.45 -37.12 17.81
CA GLY A 671 -38.14 -37.48 18.36
C GLY A 671 -37.12 -36.34 18.27
N ARG A 672 -36.02 -36.47 19.04
CA ARG A 672 -34.99 -35.42 19.21
C ARG A 672 -34.30 -34.95 17.91
N SER A 673 -34.48 -35.69 16.81
CA SER A 673 -33.99 -35.41 15.45
C SER A 673 -35.02 -34.72 14.54
N PHE A 674 -36.26 -34.48 14.95
CA PHE A 674 -37.27 -33.93 14.06
C PHE A 674 -37.06 -32.43 13.81
N GLY A 675 -36.74 -32.07 12.56
CA GLY A 675 -36.21 -30.76 12.17
C GLY A 675 -34.68 -30.69 12.10
N MET A 676 -33.97 -31.78 12.44
CA MET A 676 -32.56 -31.94 12.11
C MET A 676 -32.45 -32.43 10.65
N ILE A 677 -31.96 -31.57 9.76
CA ILE A 677 -31.66 -31.95 8.38
C ILE A 677 -30.49 -32.95 8.45
N THR A 678 -30.75 -34.22 8.15
CA THR A 678 -29.75 -35.29 8.23
C THR A 678 -28.84 -35.25 7.02
N LEU A 679 -27.82 -34.38 7.08
CA LEU A 679 -26.70 -34.39 6.14
C LEU A 679 -26.15 -35.82 6.04
N ARG A 680 -26.23 -36.42 4.85
CA ARG A 680 -25.55 -37.68 4.54
C ARG A 680 -24.11 -37.37 4.19
N ASP A 681 -23.21 -37.54 5.16
CA ASP A 681 -21.77 -37.48 4.89
C ASP A 681 -21.40 -38.43 3.75
N GLN A 682 -20.88 -37.88 2.66
CA GLN A 682 -20.18 -38.67 1.66
C GLN A 682 -18.85 -39.17 2.24
N PRO A 683 -18.32 -40.32 1.77
CA PRO A 683 -16.98 -40.76 2.13
C PRO A 683 -15.94 -39.66 1.83
N PRO A 684 -14.80 -39.63 2.54
CA PRO A 684 -13.84 -38.52 2.49
C PRO A 684 -13.11 -38.41 1.14
N SER A 685 -13.76 -37.76 0.17
CA SER A 685 -13.18 -37.34 -1.11
C SER A 685 -12.16 -36.22 -0.93
N ASN A 686 -11.15 -36.22 -1.79
CA ASN A 686 -10.00 -35.33 -1.69
C ASN A 686 -10.39 -33.86 -1.92
N THR A 687 -9.66 -32.94 -1.29
CA THR A 687 -9.89 -31.49 -1.41
C THR A 687 -9.92 -31.01 -2.87
N ILE A 688 -9.11 -31.63 -3.73
CA ILE A 688 -9.03 -31.33 -5.17
C ILE A 688 -10.34 -31.72 -5.90
N GLU A 689 -10.91 -32.88 -5.61
CA GLU A 689 -12.16 -33.36 -6.24
C GLU A 689 -13.33 -32.44 -5.88
N LYS A 690 -13.36 -31.94 -4.64
CA LYS A 690 -14.36 -30.96 -4.19
C LYS A 690 -14.22 -29.60 -4.88
N ILE A 691 -12.99 -29.17 -5.17
CA ILE A 691 -12.73 -27.94 -5.96
C ILE A 691 -13.17 -28.11 -7.41
N ILE A 692 -12.92 -29.28 -8.02
CA ILE A 692 -13.38 -29.59 -9.39
C ILE A 692 -14.92 -29.57 -9.44
N ALA A 693 -15.61 -30.25 -8.52
CA ALA A 693 -17.07 -30.26 -8.47
C ALA A 693 -17.70 -28.86 -8.28
N VAL A 694 -17.03 -27.94 -7.57
CA VAL A 694 -17.44 -26.53 -7.47
C VAL A 694 -17.19 -25.77 -8.78
N LYS A 695 -16.04 -25.98 -9.43
CA LYS A 695 -15.72 -25.36 -10.72
C LYS A 695 -16.73 -25.75 -11.80
N ASP A 696 -17.04 -27.04 -11.91
CA ASP A 696 -17.96 -27.56 -12.92
C ASP A 696 -19.40 -27.05 -12.66
N GLY A 697 -19.84 -27.04 -11.40
CA GLY A 697 -21.13 -26.44 -11.02
C GLY A 697 -21.21 -24.92 -11.25
N MET A 698 -20.10 -24.19 -11.13
CA MET A 698 -20.03 -22.79 -11.54
C MET A 698 -20.11 -22.62 -13.06
N GLN A 699 -19.47 -23.51 -13.83
CA GLN A 699 -19.54 -23.48 -15.29
C GLN A 699 -20.96 -23.73 -15.80
N ASP A 700 -21.71 -24.65 -15.18
CA ASP A 700 -23.13 -24.89 -15.52
C ASP A 700 -24.02 -23.67 -15.21
N VAL A 701 -23.79 -22.97 -14.08
CA VAL A 701 -24.52 -21.73 -13.75
C VAL A 701 -24.13 -20.60 -14.70
N GLU A 702 -22.86 -20.49 -15.10
CA GLU A 702 -22.44 -19.52 -16.12
C GLU A 702 -23.12 -19.81 -17.47
N ASN A 703 -23.10 -21.07 -17.94
CA ASN A 703 -23.77 -21.51 -19.16
C ASN A 703 -25.27 -21.19 -19.11
N TYR A 704 -25.93 -21.39 -17.95
CA TYR A 704 -27.34 -21.04 -17.77
C TYR A 704 -27.59 -19.52 -17.82
N LEU A 705 -26.74 -18.71 -17.18
CA LEU A 705 -26.83 -17.25 -17.22
C LEU A 705 -26.54 -16.67 -18.61
N GLN A 706 -25.57 -17.21 -19.34
CA GLN A 706 -25.30 -16.85 -20.73
C GLN A 706 -26.52 -17.15 -21.61
N ASN A 707 -27.13 -18.33 -21.48
CA ASN A 707 -28.35 -18.68 -22.19
C ASN A 707 -29.53 -17.75 -21.84
N LEU A 708 -29.74 -17.43 -20.55
CA LEU A 708 -30.76 -16.46 -20.13
C LEU A 708 -30.52 -15.08 -20.76
N ASN A 709 -29.29 -14.57 -20.72
CA ASN A 709 -28.94 -13.28 -21.33
C ASN A 709 -29.22 -13.28 -22.84
N VAL A 710 -28.88 -14.37 -23.55
CA VAL A 710 -29.21 -14.51 -24.99
C VAL A 710 -30.72 -14.53 -25.23
N THR A 711 -31.51 -15.21 -24.40
CA THR A 711 -32.99 -15.17 -24.53
C THR A 711 -33.56 -13.78 -24.26
N LEU A 712 -33.04 -13.06 -23.25
CA LEU A 712 -33.46 -11.70 -22.93
C LEU A 712 -33.10 -10.71 -24.07
N LEU A 713 -31.94 -10.90 -24.71
CA LEU A 713 -31.53 -10.13 -25.89
C LEU A 713 -32.41 -10.43 -27.12
N LYS A 714 -32.83 -11.68 -27.34
CA LYS A 714 -33.83 -12.01 -28.39
C LYS A 714 -35.19 -11.37 -28.09
N ILE A 715 -35.66 -11.39 -26.84
CA ILE A 715 -36.89 -10.71 -26.41
C ILE A 715 -36.77 -9.19 -26.63
N HIS A 716 -35.60 -8.60 -26.35
CA HIS A 716 -35.33 -7.19 -26.62
C HIS A 716 -35.44 -6.86 -28.12
N THR A 717 -34.91 -7.71 -29.01
CA THR A 717 -35.07 -7.54 -30.48
C THR A 717 -36.55 -7.46 -30.89
N ILE A 718 -37.39 -8.31 -30.30
CA ILE A 718 -38.83 -8.39 -30.61
C ILE A 718 -39.60 -7.19 -30.03
N ILE A 719 -39.29 -6.75 -28.81
CA ILE A 719 -39.98 -5.62 -28.17
C ILE A 719 -39.58 -4.28 -28.82
N LEU A 720 -38.31 -4.10 -29.17
CA LEU A 720 -37.79 -2.84 -29.71
C LEU A 720 -37.84 -2.75 -31.26
N SER A 721 -38.61 -3.64 -31.91
CA SER A 721 -38.78 -3.69 -33.37
C SER A 721 -37.49 -3.86 -34.19
N GLY A 722 -36.48 -4.56 -33.64
CA GLY A 722 -35.21 -4.84 -34.32
C GLY A 722 -35.35 -5.67 -35.61
N GLN A 723 -36.45 -6.41 -35.76
CA GLN A 723 -36.96 -6.89 -37.04
C GLN A 723 -38.46 -6.58 -37.13
N PRO A 724 -38.92 -5.64 -37.98
CA PRO A 724 -40.29 -5.17 -37.95
C PRO A 724 -41.31 -6.25 -38.36
N GLN A 725 -40.95 -7.17 -39.26
CA GLN A 725 -41.84 -8.24 -39.73
C GLN A 725 -42.22 -9.23 -38.63
N ILE A 726 -41.24 -9.77 -37.89
CA ILE A 726 -41.52 -10.65 -36.75
C ILE A 726 -42.22 -9.87 -35.62
N THR A 727 -41.87 -8.60 -35.44
CA THR A 727 -42.49 -7.74 -34.42
C THR A 727 -43.97 -7.48 -34.70
N THR A 728 -44.37 -7.23 -35.95
CA THR A 728 -45.79 -7.05 -36.30
C THR A 728 -46.57 -8.36 -36.25
N GLU A 729 -45.98 -9.50 -36.67
CA GLU A 729 -46.57 -10.82 -36.44
C GLU A 729 -46.85 -11.08 -34.95
N VAL A 730 -45.85 -10.89 -34.09
CA VAL A 730 -45.98 -11.09 -32.63
C VAL A 730 -46.98 -10.10 -32.04
N ALA A 731 -47.00 -8.84 -32.47
CA ALA A 731 -47.99 -7.85 -32.03
C ALA A 731 -49.43 -8.24 -32.44
N LEU A 732 -49.64 -8.80 -33.64
CA LEU A 732 -50.95 -9.29 -34.09
C LEU A 732 -51.38 -10.55 -33.32
N VAL A 733 -50.44 -11.45 -32.98
CA VAL A 733 -50.71 -12.60 -32.09
C VAL A 733 -51.05 -12.12 -30.68
N LEU A 734 -50.38 -11.11 -30.15
CA LEU A 734 -50.70 -10.52 -28.85
C LEU A 734 -52.07 -9.83 -28.86
N LEU A 735 -52.38 -9.00 -29.86
CA LEU A 735 -53.68 -8.32 -30.01
C LEU A 735 -54.84 -9.30 -30.18
N SER A 736 -54.68 -10.37 -30.97
CA SER A 736 -55.69 -11.41 -31.10
C SER A 736 -55.85 -12.21 -29.81
N SER A 737 -54.75 -12.56 -29.10
CA SER A 737 -54.83 -13.21 -27.78
C SER A 737 -55.52 -12.34 -26.72
N ALA A 738 -55.28 -11.03 -26.71
CA ALA A 738 -55.98 -10.07 -25.85
C ALA A 738 -57.47 -9.95 -26.20
N THR A 739 -57.82 -9.98 -27.48
CA THR A 739 -59.22 -9.99 -27.95
C THR A 739 -59.94 -11.28 -27.50
N VAL A 740 -59.26 -12.43 -27.53
CA VAL A 740 -59.80 -13.69 -26.99
C VAL A 740 -59.97 -13.62 -25.47
N LEU A 741 -58.99 -13.08 -24.73
CA LEU A 741 -59.07 -12.91 -23.27
C LEU A 741 -60.17 -11.91 -22.82
N LEU A 742 -60.54 -10.95 -23.66
CA LEU A 742 -61.59 -9.97 -23.39
C LEU A 742 -62.99 -10.49 -23.75
N THR A 743 -63.10 -11.38 -24.75
CA THR A 743 -64.37 -11.97 -25.19
C THR A 743 -64.73 -13.29 -24.50
N VAL A 744 -63.73 -14.11 -24.15
CA VAL A 744 -63.90 -15.41 -23.49
C VAL A 744 -63.57 -15.28 -22.01
N PRO A 745 -64.51 -15.56 -21.08
CA PRO A 745 -64.24 -15.49 -19.64
C PRO A 745 -63.04 -16.35 -19.24
N PHE A 746 -62.08 -15.75 -18.52
CA PHE A 746 -60.77 -16.33 -18.17
C PHE A 746 -60.81 -17.79 -17.67
N LYS A 747 -61.88 -18.20 -16.99
CA LYS A 747 -62.13 -19.61 -16.60
C LYS A 747 -61.96 -20.58 -17.76
N TYR A 748 -62.57 -20.30 -18.92
CA TYR A 748 -62.55 -21.19 -20.07
C TYR A 748 -61.18 -21.22 -20.76
N VAL A 749 -60.49 -20.07 -20.77
CA VAL A 749 -59.10 -19.98 -21.28
C VAL A 749 -58.15 -20.79 -20.40
N LEU A 750 -58.22 -20.63 -19.07
CA LEU A 750 -57.43 -21.40 -18.12
C LEU A 750 -57.75 -22.90 -18.16
N ALA A 751 -59.04 -23.25 -18.28
CA ALA A 751 -59.52 -24.62 -18.46
C ALA A 751 -58.95 -25.29 -19.73
N PHE A 752 -58.87 -24.54 -20.84
CA PHE A 752 -58.28 -25.00 -22.09
C PHE A 752 -56.75 -25.13 -22.01
N LEU A 753 -56.06 -24.16 -21.41
CA LEU A 753 -54.60 -24.20 -21.25
C LEU A 753 -54.13 -25.39 -20.39
N ILE A 754 -54.87 -25.75 -19.34
CA ILE A 754 -54.58 -26.94 -18.52
C ILE A 754 -54.86 -28.22 -19.32
N PHE A 755 -55.94 -28.27 -20.12
CA PHE A 755 -56.20 -29.41 -21.01
C PHE A 755 -55.03 -29.62 -21.99
N ASP A 756 -54.57 -28.55 -22.62
CA ASP A 756 -53.49 -28.60 -23.58
C ASP A 756 -52.17 -29.03 -22.91
N LEU A 757 -51.82 -28.45 -21.76
CA LEU A 757 -50.59 -28.78 -21.01
C LEU A 757 -50.48 -30.28 -20.69
N PHE A 758 -51.58 -30.91 -20.27
CA PHE A 758 -51.62 -32.34 -19.95
C PHE A 758 -51.82 -33.24 -21.19
N THR A 759 -52.48 -32.80 -22.26
CA THR A 759 -52.65 -33.62 -23.48
C THR A 759 -51.43 -33.61 -24.42
N ARG A 760 -50.44 -32.73 -24.20
CA ARG A 760 -49.23 -32.60 -25.04
C ARG A 760 -48.39 -33.87 -25.18
N GLU A 761 -48.33 -34.71 -24.14
CA GLU A 761 -47.50 -35.93 -24.14
C GLU A 761 -48.21 -37.19 -24.65
N LEU A 762 -49.53 -37.13 -24.88
CA LEU A 762 -50.32 -38.27 -25.36
C LEU A 762 -49.96 -38.59 -26.81
N GLU A 763 -49.80 -39.87 -27.14
CA GLU A 763 -49.16 -40.34 -28.38
C GLU A 763 -49.80 -39.76 -29.66
N PHE A 764 -51.14 -39.68 -29.72
CA PHE A 764 -51.87 -39.11 -30.86
C PHE A 764 -51.64 -37.61 -31.08
N ARG A 765 -51.20 -36.87 -30.05
CA ARG A 765 -51.00 -35.40 -30.08
C ARG A 765 -49.53 -35.00 -30.01
N ARG A 766 -48.69 -35.82 -29.36
CA ARG A 766 -47.23 -35.63 -29.21
C ARG A 766 -46.54 -35.34 -30.54
N GLU A 767 -46.93 -35.99 -31.62
CA GLU A 767 -46.33 -35.75 -32.95
C GLU A 767 -46.68 -34.36 -33.52
N MET A 768 -47.93 -33.90 -33.40
CA MET A 768 -48.31 -32.54 -33.79
C MET A 768 -47.68 -31.49 -32.86
N VAL A 769 -47.59 -31.79 -31.57
CA VAL A 769 -47.00 -30.91 -30.55
C VAL A 769 -45.50 -30.77 -30.74
N LYS A 770 -44.78 -31.85 -31.09
CA LYS A 770 -43.38 -31.77 -31.51
C LYS A 770 -43.23 -30.86 -32.71
N ARG A 771 -43.91 -31.14 -33.82
CA ARG A 771 -43.85 -30.30 -35.04
C ARG A 771 -44.18 -28.82 -34.77
N PHE A 772 -45.11 -28.54 -33.86
CA PHE A 772 -45.43 -27.17 -33.44
C PHE A 772 -44.32 -26.53 -32.57
N ILE A 773 -43.73 -27.28 -31.63
CA ILE A 773 -42.60 -26.83 -30.81
C ILE A 773 -41.34 -26.64 -31.68
N ASP A 774 -41.10 -27.53 -32.63
CA ASP A 774 -39.98 -27.48 -33.57
C ASP A 774 -40.15 -26.29 -34.53
N PHE A 775 -41.37 -26.02 -35.03
CA PHE A 775 -41.69 -24.79 -35.77
C PHE A 775 -41.50 -23.52 -34.92
N LEU A 776 -41.98 -23.50 -33.67
CA LEU A 776 -41.75 -22.38 -32.76
C LEU A 776 -40.26 -22.18 -32.46
N LYS A 777 -39.49 -23.26 -32.36
CA LYS A 777 -38.05 -23.24 -32.14
C LYS A 777 -37.30 -22.77 -33.39
N GLU A 778 -37.68 -23.22 -34.58
CA GLU A 778 -37.18 -22.73 -35.86
C GLU A 778 -37.42 -21.22 -35.99
N ARG A 779 -38.66 -20.75 -35.73
CA ARG A 779 -38.97 -19.31 -35.68
C ARG A 779 -38.14 -18.58 -34.62
N TRP A 780 -37.98 -19.14 -33.42
CA TRP A 780 -37.15 -18.56 -32.36
C TRP A 780 -35.67 -18.48 -32.74
N ASP A 781 -35.14 -19.49 -33.43
CA ASP A 781 -33.76 -19.55 -33.87
C ASP A 781 -33.50 -18.64 -35.09
N THR A 782 -34.52 -18.35 -35.92
CA THR A 782 -34.45 -17.27 -36.93
C THR A 782 -34.45 -15.85 -36.35
N VAL A 783 -34.86 -15.65 -35.08
CA VAL A 783 -34.73 -14.33 -34.41
C VAL A 783 -33.25 -14.12 -34.02
N PRO A 784 -32.55 -13.11 -34.57
CA PRO A 784 -31.23 -12.76 -34.09
C PRO A 784 -31.33 -12.16 -32.69
N ALA A 785 -30.40 -12.55 -31.80
CA ALA A 785 -30.17 -11.79 -30.58
C ALA A 785 -29.76 -10.36 -30.97
N ALA A 786 -30.29 -9.34 -30.26
CA ALA A 786 -29.96 -7.95 -30.53
C ALA A 786 -28.43 -7.78 -30.54
N PRO A 787 -27.84 -7.18 -31.59
CA PRO A 787 -26.39 -7.06 -31.70
C PRO A 787 -25.88 -6.19 -30.56
N VAL A 788 -25.27 -6.83 -29.55
CA VAL A 788 -24.65 -6.14 -28.42
C VAL A 788 -23.38 -5.48 -28.91
N VAL A 789 -23.53 -4.31 -29.52
CA VAL A 789 -22.44 -3.38 -29.72
C VAL A 789 -21.97 -2.97 -28.33
N VAL A 790 -20.88 -3.57 -27.88
CA VAL A 790 -20.16 -3.14 -26.68
C VAL A 790 -19.51 -1.80 -27.02
N LEU A 791 -20.31 -0.73 -26.92
CA LEU A 791 -19.87 0.62 -27.19
C LEU A 791 -18.70 0.94 -26.24
N PRO A 792 -17.53 1.39 -26.76
CA PRO A 792 -16.51 1.98 -25.90
C PRO A 792 -17.12 3.18 -25.17
N TYR A 793 -16.76 3.38 -23.91
CA TYR A 793 -17.56 4.19 -22.98
C TYR A 793 -17.81 5.62 -23.51
N GLY A 794 -19.06 5.87 -23.94
CA GLY A 794 -19.47 7.11 -24.59
C GLY A 794 -19.90 8.19 -23.60
N SER A 795 -19.39 9.41 -23.78
CA SER A 795 -19.82 10.59 -23.05
C SER A 795 -21.06 11.22 -23.69
N ASN A 796 -22.19 11.25 -22.97
CA ASN A 796 -23.34 12.02 -23.41
C ASN A 796 -23.07 13.52 -23.18
N GLU A 797 -23.00 14.26 -24.29
CA GLU A 797 -22.78 15.71 -24.32
C GLU A 797 -24.01 16.55 -23.91
N SER A 798 -23.81 17.87 -23.94
CA SER A 798 -24.75 18.93 -23.60
C SER A 798 -26.14 18.82 -24.24
N THR A 799 -27.15 19.12 -23.42
CA THR A 799 -28.51 19.47 -23.83
C THR A 799 -28.53 20.62 -24.85
N PRO A 800 -29.23 20.49 -25.99
CA PRO A 800 -29.73 21.62 -26.78
C PRO A 800 -31.07 22.10 -26.17
N GLU A 801 -31.18 23.39 -25.83
CA GLU A 801 -32.46 24.03 -25.51
C GLU A 801 -33.13 24.64 -26.77
N PRO A 802 -34.44 24.93 -26.75
CA PRO A 802 -35.28 24.89 -27.96
C PRO A 802 -35.41 26.20 -28.75
N ASP A 803 -35.83 26.05 -30.02
CA ASP A 803 -36.13 27.11 -30.99
C ASP A 803 -37.06 28.22 -30.47
N ARG A 804 -36.69 29.50 -30.74
CA ARG A 804 -37.64 30.62 -30.80
C ARG A 804 -37.31 31.68 -31.86
N LYS A 805 -38.17 31.72 -32.89
CA LYS A 805 -38.57 32.88 -33.73
C LYS A 805 -37.51 33.55 -34.62
N GLY A 806 -37.74 33.45 -35.94
CA GLY A 806 -37.37 34.44 -36.94
C GLY A 806 -38.26 34.27 -38.17
N SER A 807 -39.10 35.25 -38.51
CA SER A 807 -40.04 35.20 -39.64
C SER A 807 -39.70 36.25 -40.70
N LYS A 808 -40.28 36.06 -41.91
CA LYS A 808 -40.18 36.91 -43.12
C LYS A 808 -38.92 36.70 -43.96
N ASP A 809 -38.93 36.80 -45.30
CA ASP A 809 -39.95 36.83 -46.39
C ASP A 809 -39.16 36.45 -47.71
N VAL A 810 -39.63 36.30 -48.97
CA VAL A 810 -40.87 36.65 -49.70
C VAL A 810 -41.04 35.77 -50.99
N GLU A 811 -42.18 35.88 -51.69
CA GLU A 811 -42.55 35.54 -53.10
C GLU A 811 -42.13 34.23 -53.87
N LYS A 812 -43.19 33.46 -54.21
CA LYS A 812 -43.68 33.06 -55.56
C LYS A 812 -42.76 33.04 -56.82
N SER A 813 -42.89 31.95 -57.60
CA SER A 813 -43.18 31.86 -59.06
C SER A 813 -42.42 30.67 -59.68
N GLU A 814 -43.01 29.50 -59.96
CA GLU A 814 -43.91 29.13 -61.08
C GLU A 814 -43.17 28.83 -62.41
N LYS A 815 -43.63 27.77 -63.11
CA LYS A 815 -43.17 27.20 -64.40
C LYS A 815 -41.86 26.40 -64.33
N SER A 816 -41.63 25.30 -65.03
CA SER A 816 -42.40 24.23 -65.73
C SER A 816 -41.44 23.67 -66.81
N ASP A 817 -41.55 22.39 -67.15
CA ASP A 817 -41.21 21.74 -68.43
C ASP A 817 -40.51 22.58 -69.53
N ARG A 818 -39.47 22.10 -70.25
CA ARG A 818 -39.38 20.74 -70.80
C ARG A 818 -38.01 20.41 -71.43
N SER A 819 -37.68 19.13 -71.49
CA SER A 819 -36.93 18.42 -72.56
C SER A 819 -35.53 18.88 -73.05
N ASN A 820 -34.59 17.92 -72.94
CA ASN A 820 -33.71 17.39 -74.00
C ASN A 820 -32.30 17.96 -74.30
N ASN A 821 -31.46 17.00 -74.72
CA ASN A 821 -30.23 17.08 -75.53
C ASN A 821 -28.95 17.65 -74.89
N SER A 822 -28.23 16.72 -74.25
CA SER A 822 -26.80 16.45 -74.44
C SER A 822 -26.01 17.29 -75.47
N VAL A 823 -24.86 17.78 -75.02
CA VAL A 823 -23.55 17.46 -75.62
C VAL A 823 -22.73 16.75 -74.54
#